data_AF-A0A6V8Q0M6-F1
#
_entry.id   AF-A0A6V8Q0M6-F1
#
_cell.length_a   1.000
_cell.length_b   1.000
_cell.length_c   1.000
_cell.angle_alpha   90.00
_cell.angle_beta   90.00
_cell.angle_gamma   90.00
#
_symmetry.space_group_name_H-M   'P 1'
#
loop_
_entity.id
_entity.type
_entity.pdbx_description
1 polymer ?
#
loop_
_entity_poly.entity_id
_entity_poly.type
_entity_poly.pdbx_seq_one_letter_code
_entity_poly.pdbx_strand_id
1 'polypeptide(L)'
;MISVMVDPYGLSEEIPTVLVVRDESQFIDSRLKIRDALHKGKDLNVIIKNRRIGQWYESLRDYPDVKIEILSPSSVLSRALNLSVSLSLNLSVNDSEIQELGLVEKVEKNLPQTRLVTTRDIESWVLSVCVGECWGEKGGTLTHFAEMASFFLNVKELQKHPALARLMKKQEEGWFDSPVGEIYKWLFMVPRDRSFFIYAWQILKNYDKTMRENILDEITKRDRQVLEPLEKCVEQIPLIECKDDYKKKSELSDLLEMKWKNILKSKLTHGESENDETLKKRFGQIIGEAAMKMSGRIAGEINAVSFFVRENPFYFSKDLFDLIGARFTVFQKQVEELSQFIPPRFPTEPRLDWDWGQMSKWATSEYFPYKKWSIQQGRRDKKIEEIAETYSEWLHRKYPQLKNQLSPLIYGTWYRIKKHIAQGYRILWIIIDNLSWFYLKDIIKAFKEEKLFCSSEPIPCLSMLPSETKISKTALVAGKLPNQIEVDKYQKYTLLFEDFCKQSNMMSYKAIPDSEFRKSKLEEHQVTCCIINKLDISSHGGFFDLEDEIKDFLKRIAQYVRNFLPRDLSSKKFYLVISTDHGCCIIPQNIKGLGKPGSARMEKEHKRFVYVDSNQHLDKNWYFLDKDKFGLPESIAIAKGYRFVGKRKPKGLIHGGMTPEETVIPHLEFCLQPLELKDIQVYHSSSPIIGTRKQKVELSNRNLNDYEISNVAVYVPSHSIEIKIEKIPAKDEVSESCEITLSREEVIGSKDNIVTLRGFYSFDCMGEPKRGEVEVKIKIRKIIEGFETAEEIFKS
;
A
#
# COMPACT_ATOMS: atom_id res chain seq x y z
N MET A 1 35.31 51.55 34.76
CA MET A 1 34.14 52.08 34.04
C MET A 1 32.87 51.52 34.67
N ILE A 2 31.98 52.40 35.12
CA ILE A 2 30.70 52.01 35.72
C ILE A 2 29.61 52.11 34.66
N SER A 3 28.87 51.03 34.42
CA SER A 3 27.69 51.04 33.55
C SER A 3 26.42 50.93 34.39
N VAL A 4 25.55 51.92 34.28
CA VAL A 4 24.24 51.94 34.94
C VAL A 4 23.18 51.82 33.86
N MET A 5 22.45 50.70 33.86
CA MET A 5 21.45 50.36 32.88
C MET A 5 20.07 50.44 33.52
N VAL A 6 19.24 51.39 33.09
CA VAL A 6 17.84 51.49 33.54
C VAL A 6 16.99 50.65 32.62
N ASP A 7 16.54 49.49 33.09
CA ASP A 7 15.75 48.51 32.33
C ASP A 7 14.39 48.27 33.01
N PRO A 8 13.44 49.21 32.88
CA PRO A 8 12.14 49.09 33.53
C PRO A 8 11.23 48.04 32.87
N TYR A 9 11.65 47.49 31.73
CA TYR A 9 10.88 46.53 30.92
C TYR A 9 11.37 45.08 31.07
N GLY A 10 12.49 44.87 31.77
CA GLY A 10 13.04 43.55 32.02
C GLY A 10 13.75 42.93 30.82
N LEU A 11 14.23 43.74 29.87
CA LEU A 11 14.84 43.32 28.61
C LEU A 11 16.27 42.77 28.76
N SER A 12 16.96 43.07 29.87
CA SER A 12 18.32 42.57 30.12
C SER A 12 18.33 41.31 30.99
N GLU A 13 19.12 40.30 30.60
CA GLU A 13 19.35 39.10 31.41
C GLU A 13 20.07 39.41 32.73
N GLU A 14 19.66 38.73 33.79
CA GLU A 14 20.27 38.86 35.12
C GLU A 14 21.42 37.86 35.26
N ILE A 15 22.64 38.34 35.03
CA ILE A 15 23.86 37.55 35.22
C ILE A 15 24.33 37.72 36.67
N PRO A 16 24.83 36.66 37.36
CA PRO A 16 25.22 36.73 38.78
C PRO A 16 26.25 37.81 39.13
N THR A 17 27.00 38.31 38.16
CA THR A 17 28.03 39.34 38.33
C THR A 17 27.49 40.77 38.25
N VAL A 18 26.19 40.96 38.01
CA VAL A 18 25.57 42.28 37.81
C VAL A 18 24.75 42.67 39.04
N LEU A 19 24.90 43.92 39.48
CA LEU A 19 24.15 44.43 40.62
C LEU A 19 22.74 44.84 40.19
N VAL A 20 21.71 44.14 40.64
CA VAL A 20 20.31 44.42 40.26
C VAL A 20 19.60 45.23 41.35
N VAL A 21 18.92 46.31 40.94
CA VAL A 21 18.18 47.23 41.81
C VAL A 21 16.70 47.23 41.43
N ARG A 22 15.86 46.72 42.31
CA ARG A 22 14.40 46.56 42.12
C ARG A 22 13.59 47.50 43.00
N ASP A 23 14.10 47.83 44.18
CA ASP A 23 13.41 48.64 45.19
C ASP A 23 14.31 49.67 45.87
N GLU A 24 13.71 50.53 46.70
CA GLU A 24 14.38 51.66 47.34
C GLU A 24 15.45 51.24 48.35
N SER A 25 15.31 50.07 48.99
CA SER A 25 16.32 49.57 49.93
C SER A 25 17.62 49.20 49.22
N GLN A 26 17.48 48.64 48.01
CA GLN A 26 18.60 48.25 47.15
C GLN A 26 19.30 49.45 46.52
N PHE A 27 18.61 50.58 46.35
CA PHE A 27 19.19 51.83 45.82
C PHE A 27 20.37 52.34 46.68
N ILE A 28 20.20 52.33 48.00
CA ILE A 28 21.23 52.86 48.91
C ILE A 28 22.50 52.00 48.84
N ASP A 29 22.36 50.68 48.94
CA ASP A 29 23.47 49.73 48.87
C ASP A 29 24.20 49.83 47.51
N SER A 30 23.44 49.92 46.42
CA SER A 30 24.03 50.06 45.09
C SER A 30 24.74 51.38 44.85
N ARG A 31 24.25 52.50 45.39
CA ARG A 31 24.98 53.79 45.38
C ARG A 31 26.31 53.70 46.13
N LEU A 32 26.35 53.03 47.29
CA LEU A 32 27.58 52.82 48.05
C LEU A 32 28.58 51.96 47.27
N LYS A 33 28.11 50.88 46.63
CA LYS A 33 28.94 50.01 45.78
C LYS A 33 29.49 50.72 44.55
N ILE A 34 28.68 51.56 43.88
CA ILE A 34 29.15 52.41 42.78
C ILE A 34 30.25 53.36 43.24
N ARG A 35 30.05 54.04 44.38
CA ARG A 35 31.06 54.95 44.94
C ARG A 35 32.36 54.24 45.27
N ASP A 36 32.30 53.05 45.88
CA ASP A 36 33.49 52.24 46.19
C ASP A 36 34.21 51.78 44.92
N ALA A 37 33.46 51.36 43.90
CA ALA A 37 34.00 50.97 42.60
C ALA A 37 34.69 52.14 41.89
N LEU A 38 34.10 53.35 41.91
CA LEU A 38 34.72 54.57 41.37
C LEU A 38 36.03 54.90 42.07
N HIS A 39 36.07 54.87 43.41
CA HIS A 39 37.30 55.13 44.17
C HIS A 39 38.40 54.09 43.91
N LYS A 40 38.04 52.84 43.69
CA LYS A 40 38.98 51.73 43.47
C LYS A 40 39.32 51.50 41.99
N GLY A 41 38.78 52.30 41.08
CA GLY A 41 38.97 52.13 39.64
C GLY A 41 38.47 50.77 39.13
N LYS A 42 37.44 50.19 39.76
CA LYS A 42 36.87 48.89 39.37
C LYS A 42 35.68 49.07 38.42
N ASP A 43 35.49 48.08 37.55
CA ASP A 43 34.30 48.01 36.71
C ASP A 43 33.10 47.50 37.53
N LEU A 44 31.93 48.09 37.26
CA LEU A 44 30.68 47.67 37.89
C LEU A 44 29.52 47.88 36.93
N ASN A 45 28.71 46.84 36.75
CA ASN A 45 27.46 46.91 36.00
C ASN A 45 26.30 46.91 36.99
N VAL A 46 25.38 47.85 36.82
CA VAL A 46 24.20 48.01 37.66
C VAL A 46 22.97 48.02 36.78
N ILE A 47 22.02 47.11 36.99
CA ILE A 47 20.74 47.06 36.28
C ILE A 47 19.64 47.55 37.23
N ILE A 48 18.86 48.53 36.79
CA ILE A 48 17.77 49.11 37.58
C ILE A 48 16.45 48.73 36.93
N LYS A 49 15.68 47.86 37.59
CA LYS A 49 14.39 47.33 37.10
C LYS A 49 13.21 48.27 37.39
N ASN A 50 13.39 49.27 38.25
CA ASN A 50 12.34 50.21 38.62
C ASN A 50 12.55 51.59 37.99
N ARG A 51 11.62 52.02 37.14
CA ARG A 51 11.68 53.29 36.39
C ARG A 51 11.86 54.51 37.30
N ARG A 52 11.16 54.56 38.44
CA ARG A 52 11.21 55.69 39.39
C ARG A 52 12.59 55.80 40.04
N ILE A 53 13.16 54.65 40.41
CA ILE A 53 14.50 54.58 41.00
C ILE A 53 15.57 54.92 39.96
N GLY A 54 15.38 54.52 38.70
CA GLY A 54 16.27 54.87 37.59
C GLY A 54 16.53 56.38 37.48
N GLN A 55 15.50 57.20 37.69
CA GLN A 55 15.64 58.67 37.67
C GLN A 55 16.57 59.19 38.77
N TRP A 56 16.69 58.49 39.91
CA TRP A 56 17.57 58.91 41.00
C TRP A 56 19.05 58.75 40.65
N TYR A 57 19.35 57.86 39.69
CA TYR A 57 20.71 57.67 39.18
C TYR A 57 21.15 58.75 38.20
N GLU A 58 20.27 59.61 37.70
CA GLU A 58 20.63 60.70 36.77
C GLU A 58 21.73 61.61 37.33
N SER A 59 21.77 61.80 38.66
CA SER A 59 22.85 62.51 39.37
C SER A 59 24.26 61.94 39.17
N LEU A 60 24.39 60.74 38.59
CA LEU A 60 25.69 60.15 38.27
C LEU A 60 26.25 60.56 36.90
N ARG A 61 25.48 61.21 36.03
CA ARG A 61 25.99 61.61 34.70
C ARG A 61 27.16 62.59 34.78
N ASP A 62 27.30 63.31 35.89
CA ASP A 62 28.39 64.27 36.11
C ASP A 62 29.76 63.60 36.34
N TYR A 63 29.79 62.27 36.52
CA TYR A 63 31.02 61.52 36.69
C TYR A 63 31.51 60.98 35.34
N PRO A 64 32.74 61.33 34.92
CA PRO A 64 33.26 60.95 33.60
C PRO A 64 33.38 59.43 33.40
N ASP A 65 33.53 58.67 34.50
CA ASP A 65 33.68 57.21 34.47
C ASP A 65 32.35 56.45 34.59
N VAL A 66 31.20 57.14 34.60
CA VAL A 66 29.86 56.53 34.69
C VAL A 66 29.08 56.74 33.40
N LYS A 67 28.65 55.63 32.78
CA LYS A 67 27.74 55.63 31.64
C LYS A 67 26.36 55.18 32.08
N ILE A 68 25.37 56.06 31.93
CA ILE A 68 23.96 55.73 32.16
C ILE A 68 23.27 55.49 30.82
N GLU A 69 22.64 54.33 30.67
CA GLU A 69 21.87 53.96 29.49
C GLU A 69 20.45 53.55 29.92
N ILE A 70 19.43 54.15 29.28
CA ILE A 70 18.04 53.74 29.49
C ILE A 70 17.70 52.75 28.38
N LEU A 71 17.40 51.51 28.76
CA LEU A 71 16.89 50.50 27.84
C LEU A 71 15.39 50.68 27.68
N SER A 72 14.99 51.15 26.50
CA SER A 72 13.60 51.09 26.04
C SER A 72 13.41 49.96 25.03
N PRO A 73 12.20 49.35 24.93
CA PRO A 73 11.88 48.37 23.91
C PRO A 73 12.23 48.85 22.49
N SER A 74 11.95 50.11 22.17
CA SER A 74 12.32 50.76 20.91
C SER A 74 13.83 50.79 20.67
N SER A 75 14.62 51.09 21.70
CA SER A 75 16.09 51.14 21.59
C SER A 75 16.70 49.76 21.37
N VAL A 76 16.16 48.73 22.04
CA VAL A 76 16.61 47.34 21.90
C VAL A 76 16.23 46.80 20.53
N LEU A 77 14.97 46.98 20.12
CA LEU A 77 14.48 46.57 18.81
C LEU A 77 15.26 47.26 17.68
N SER A 78 15.52 48.57 17.80
CA SER A 78 16.30 49.33 16.81
C SER A 78 17.71 48.79 16.66
N ARG A 79 18.36 48.45 17.77
CA ARG A 79 19.71 47.88 17.76
C ARG A 79 19.71 46.50 17.14
N ALA A 80 18.74 45.66 17.49
CA ALA A 80 18.62 44.31 16.95
C ALA A 80 18.31 44.28 15.44
N LEU A 81 17.51 45.23 14.95
CA LEU A 81 17.22 45.43 13.53
C LEU A 81 18.31 46.20 12.77
N ASN A 82 19.37 46.68 13.46
CA ASN A 82 20.44 47.51 12.90
C ASN A 82 19.92 48.77 12.15
N LEU A 83 18.97 49.47 12.77
CA LEU A 83 18.34 50.67 12.18
C LEU A 83 19.27 51.89 12.23
N SER A 84 19.10 52.80 11.26
CA SER A 84 19.73 54.11 11.32
C SER A 84 19.08 55.00 12.39
N VAL A 85 19.82 55.99 12.91
CA VAL A 85 19.32 56.90 13.95
C VAL A 85 18.00 57.58 13.55
N SER A 86 17.85 57.96 12.27
CA SER A 86 16.62 58.58 11.76
C SER A 86 15.43 57.63 11.75
N LEU A 87 15.64 56.33 11.52
CA LEU A 87 14.59 55.31 11.57
C LEU A 87 14.24 54.94 13.01
N SER A 88 15.23 54.85 13.89
CA SER A 88 15.02 54.58 15.33
C SER A 88 14.16 55.63 16.02
N LEU A 89 14.22 56.89 15.58
CA LEU A 89 13.39 57.97 16.13
C LEU A 89 11.96 57.99 15.56
N ASN A 90 11.71 57.31 14.43
CA ASN A 90 10.44 57.33 13.71
C ASN A 90 9.79 55.94 13.62
N LEU A 91 9.93 55.13 14.67
CA LEU A 91 9.25 53.84 14.74
C LEU A 91 7.72 54.05 14.72
N SER A 92 7.05 53.24 13.91
CA SER A 92 5.59 53.24 13.76
C SER A 92 4.86 52.56 14.92
N VAL A 93 5.62 51.96 15.85
CA VAL A 93 5.16 51.32 17.08
C VAL A 93 5.88 51.92 18.28
N ASN A 94 5.15 52.18 19.37
CA ASN A 94 5.71 52.72 20.61
C ASN A 94 6.21 51.62 21.55
N ASP A 95 6.89 51.99 22.64
CA ASP A 95 7.47 51.04 23.60
C ASP A 95 6.44 50.05 24.20
N SER A 96 5.20 50.48 24.46
CA SER A 96 4.13 49.60 24.96
C SER A 96 3.72 48.61 23.88
N GLU A 97 3.50 49.09 22.65
CA GLU A 97 3.11 48.25 21.51
C GLU A 97 4.20 47.22 21.16
N ILE A 98 5.49 47.59 21.26
CA ILE A 98 6.62 46.67 21.06
C ILE A 98 6.61 45.54 22.08
N GLN A 99 6.34 45.86 23.35
CA GLN A 99 6.28 44.88 24.43
C GLN A 99 5.05 43.98 24.31
N GLU A 100 3.86 44.55 24.09
CA GLU A 100 2.60 43.81 23.95
C GLU A 100 2.62 42.84 22.75
N LEU A 101 3.32 43.20 21.67
CA LEU A 101 3.49 42.37 20.49
C LEU A 101 4.69 41.40 20.56
N GLY A 102 5.53 41.52 21.60
CA GLY A 102 6.75 40.73 21.77
C GLY A 102 7.73 40.88 20.60
N LEU A 103 7.90 42.10 20.08
CA LEU A 103 8.71 42.31 18.86
C LEU A 103 10.21 42.10 19.11
N VAL A 104 10.68 42.35 20.33
CA VAL A 104 12.08 42.15 20.71
C VAL A 104 12.43 40.66 20.63
N GLU A 105 11.58 39.79 21.16
CA GLU A 105 11.79 38.34 21.13
C GLU A 105 11.59 37.77 19.71
N LYS A 106 10.69 38.36 18.92
CA LYS A 106 10.45 37.95 17.54
C LYS A 106 11.60 38.27 16.61
N VAL A 107 12.35 39.35 16.86
CA VAL A 107 13.49 39.74 16.03
C VAL A 107 14.59 38.69 16.02
N GLU A 108 14.84 38.04 17.15
CA GLU A 108 15.87 37.00 17.27
C GLU A 108 15.54 35.78 16.42
N LYS A 109 14.25 35.49 16.27
CA LYS A 109 13.75 34.34 15.50
C LYS A 109 13.53 34.66 14.02
N ASN A 110 13.25 35.92 13.69
CA ASN A 110 12.84 36.35 12.35
C ASN A 110 13.56 37.65 11.96
N LEU A 111 14.88 37.59 11.83
CA LEU A 111 15.66 38.71 11.31
C LEU A 111 15.23 39.03 9.87
N PRO A 112 15.07 40.32 9.52
CA PRO A 112 14.74 40.70 8.15
C PRO A 112 15.85 40.27 7.19
N GLN A 113 15.47 39.68 6.06
CA GLN A 113 16.42 39.21 5.04
C GLN A 113 17.12 40.36 4.30
N THR A 114 16.48 41.53 4.29
CA THR A 114 16.97 42.75 3.64
C THR A 114 17.13 43.88 4.65
N ARG A 115 18.06 44.79 4.35
CA ARG A 115 18.28 45.96 5.20
C ARG A 115 17.06 46.87 5.17
N LEU A 116 16.51 47.17 6.34
CA LEU A 116 15.39 48.11 6.51
C LEU A 116 15.90 49.55 6.31
N VAL A 117 15.40 50.23 5.28
CA VAL A 117 15.87 51.57 4.88
C VAL A 117 14.80 52.65 5.05
N THR A 118 13.54 52.27 5.18
CA THR A 118 12.39 53.16 5.35
C THR A 118 11.53 52.74 6.53
N THR A 119 10.71 53.67 7.05
CA THR A 119 9.71 53.36 8.08
C THR A 119 8.71 52.31 7.59
N ARG A 120 8.41 52.30 6.28
CA ARG A 120 7.54 51.29 5.66
C ARG A 120 8.14 49.88 5.69
N ASP A 121 9.47 49.74 5.55
CA ASP A 121 10.12 48.44 5.65
C ASP A 121 9.97 47.85 7.06
N ILE A 122 10.02 48.70 8.09
CA ILE A 122 9.81 48.30 9.48
C ILE A 122 8.36 47.88 9.70
N GLU A 123 7.40 48.65 9.18
CA GLU A 123 5.96 48.30 9.24
C GLU A 123 5.68 46.96 8.57
N SER A 124 6.22 46.76 7.37
CA SER A 124 6.17 45.49 6.63
C SER A 124 6.76 44.33 7.44
N TRP A 125 7.94 44.52 8.05
CA TRP A 125 8.54 43.50 8.90
C TRP A 125 7.64 43.16 10.11
N VAL A 126 7.13 44.17 10.82
CA VAL A 126 6.21 43.98 11.96
C VAL A 126 4.97 43.17 11.54
N LEU A 127 4.36 43.51 10.41
CA LEU A 127 3.20 42.78 9.89
C LEU A 127 3.56 41.33 9.51
N SER A 128 4.71 41.10 8.89
CA SER A 128 5.16 39.75 8.51
C SER A 128 5.31 38.81 9.71
N VAL A 129 5.90 39.30 10.82
CA VAL A 129 6.18 38.48 12.02
C VAL A 129 5.02 38.40 13.00
N CYS A 130 4.05 39.32 12.92
CA CYS A 130 2.90 39.35 13.83
C CYS A 130 1.61 38.83 13.22
N VAL A 131 1.41 39.02 11.93
CA VAL A 131 0.17 38.63 11.24
C VAL A 131 0.43 37.46 10.32
N GLY A 132 1.41 37.59 9.42
CA GLY A 132 1.85 36.55 8.49
C GLY A 132 2.67 37.15 7.35
N GLU A 133 3.56 36.36 6.74
CA GLU A 133 4.57 36.84 5.78
C GLU A 133 3.99 37.71 4.65
N CYS A 134 2.85 37.28 4.06
CA CYS A 134 2.17 38.02 3.00
C CYS A 134 1.80 39.46 3.42
N TRP A 135 1.48 39.72 4.69
CA TRP A 135 1.18 41.08 5.15
C TRP A 135 2.37 42.04 5.11
N GLY A 136 3.59 41.52 5.09
CA GLY A 136 4.80 42.32 4.95
C GLY A 136 5.15 42.68 3.51
N GLU A 137 4.53 42.05 2.53
CA GLU A 137 4.91 42.25 1.13
C GLU A 137 4.32 43.54 0.55
N LYS A 138 5.01 44.10 -0.46
CA LYS A 138 4.50 45.27 -1.20
C LYS A 138 3.17 45.00 -1.90
N GLY A 139 2.90 43.73 -2.22
CA GLY A 139 1.66 43.30 -2.86
C GLY A 139 1.44 43.88 -4.26
N GLY A 140 0.16 44.01 -4.64
CA GLY A 140 -0.22 44.58 -5.94
C GLY A 140 -0.07 43.64 -7.14
N THR A 141 0.11 42.34 -6.89
CA THR A 141 0.12 41.29 -7.92
C THR A 141 -0.98 40.27 -7.64
N LEU A 142 -1.35 39.48 -8.67
CA LEU A 142 -2.27 38.35 -8.49
C LEU A 142 -1.66 37.22 -7.65
N THR A 143 -0.33 37.06 -7.66
CA THR A 143 0.38 36.10 -6.80
C THR A 143 0.19 36.44 -5.33
N HIS A 144 0.51 37.68 -4.97
CA HIS A 144 0.30 38.14 -3.60
C HIS A 144 -1.18 38.10 -3.20
N PHE A 145 -2.08 38.37 -4.15
CA PHE A 145 -3.52 38.26 -3.89
C PHE A 145 -3.93 36.81 -3.54
N ALA A 146 -3.39 35.81 -4.23
CA ALA A 146 -3.64 34.40 -3.95
C ALA A 146 -3.05 33.97 -2.58
N GLU A 147 -1.86 34.48 -2.23
CA GLU A 147 -1.24 34.27 -0.92
C GLU A 147 -2.11 34.85 0.20
N MET A 148 -2.62 36.07 0.01
CA MET A 148 -3.55 36.72 0.93
C MET A 148 -4.85 35.93 1.10
N ALA A 149 -5.44 35.45 0.00
CA ALA A 149 -6.63 34.62 0.07
C ALA A 149 -6.36 33.29 0.81
N SER A 150 -5.22 32.66 0.52
CA SER A 150 -4.78 31.43 1.21
C SER A 150 -4.58 31.66 2.71
N PHE A 151 -3.96 32.79 3.07
CA PHE A 151 -3.78 33.21 4.45
C PHE A 151 -5.12 33.26 5.21
N PHE A 152 -6.17 33.86 4.63
CA PHE A 152 -7.48 33.93 5.28
C PHE A 152 -8.16 32.57 5.47
N LEU A 153 -7.90 31.61 4.59
CA LEU A 153 -8.42 30.24 4.69
C LEU A 153 -7.65 29.37 5.69
N ASN A 154 -6.39 29.74 5.98
CA ASN A 154 -5.50 28.97 6.85
C ASN A 154 -5.44 29.53 8.29
N VAL A 155 -5.73 30.81 8.49
CA VAL A 155 -5.69 31.46 9.82
C VAL A 155 -6.96 31.18 10.63
N LYS A 156 -6.83 30.64 11.85
CA LYS A 156 -7.96 30.35 12.75
C LYS A 156 -8.60 31.61 13.34
N GLU A 157 -7.78 32.54 13.83
CA GLU A 157 -8.21 33.85 14.31
C GLU A 157 -7.07 34.85 14.09
N LEU A 158 -7.44 36.06 13.65
CA LEU A 158 -6.47 37.12 13.44
C LEU A 158 -6.14 37.79 14.77
N GLN A 159 -4.86 38.12 15.01
CA GLN A 159 -4.46 38.82 16.22
C GLN A 159 -5.12 40.21 16.27
N LYS A 160 -5.90 40.47 17.32
CA LYS A 160 -6.61 41.74 17.52
C LYS A 160 -5.76 42.65 18.41
N HIS A 161 -4.89 43.45 17.79
CA HIS A 161 -4.13 44.48 18.49
C HIS A 161 -4.30 45.83 17.77
N PRO A 162 -4.58 46.95 18.48
CA PRO A 162 -4.82 48.25 17.84
C PRO A 162 -3.68 48.73 16.94
N ALA A 163 -2.43 48.51 17.36
CA ALA A 163 -1.26 48.83 16.54
C ALA A 163 -1.22 48.03 15.23
N LEU A 164 -1.50 46.72 15.29
CA LEU A 164 -1.55 45.89 14.08
C LEU A 164 -2.71 46.30 13.17
N ALA A 165 -3.89 46.59 13.73
CA ALA A 165 -5.03 47.07 12.95
C ALA A 165 -4.73 48.38 12.22
N ARG A 166 -4.03 49.32 12.88
CA ARG A 166 -3.55 50.57 12.25
C ARG A 166 -2.59 50.29 11.09
N LEU A 167 -1.60 49.43 11.31
CA LEU A 167 -0.60 49.06 10.29
C LEU A 167 -1.22 48.30 9.11
N MET A 168 -2.09 47.34 9.39
CA MET A 168 -2.82 46.58 8.37
C MET A 168 -3.67 47.50 7.48
N LYS A 169 -4.43 48.42 8.08
CA LYS A 169 -5.26 49.37 7.31
C LYS A 169 -4.41 50.23 6.37
N LYS A 170 -3.26 50.74 6.85
CA LYS A 170 -2.31 51.50 6.04
C LYS A 170 -1.74 50.66 4.89
N GLN A 171 -1.47 49.37 5.14
CA GLN A 171 -0.98 48.44 4.13
C GLN A 171 -2.06 48.12 3.09
N GLU A 172 -3.30 47.88 3.52
CA GLU A 172 -4.48 47.67 2.66
C GLU A 172 -4.69 48.86 1.71
N GLU A 173 -4.67 50.09 2.23
CA GLU A 173 -4.75 51.32 1.43
C GLU A 173 -3.67 51.35 0.34
N GLY A 174 -2.44 50.95 0.68
CA GLY A 174 -1.34 50.83 -0.29
C GLY A 174 -1.59 49.78 -1.37
N TRP A 175 -2.31 48.69 -1.09
CA TRP A 175 -2.69 47.69 -2.08
C TRP A 175 -3.90 48.12 -2.92
N PHE A 176 -4.80 48.95 -2.37
CA PHE A 176 -5.97 49.47 -3.07
C PHE A 176 -5.62 50.41 -4.24
N ASP A 177 -4.45 51.04 -4.18
CA ASP A 177 -3.94 51.91 -5.25
C ASP A 177 -3.16 51.13 -6.33
N SER A 178 -3.04 49.80 -6.19
CA SER A 178 -2.33 48.95 -7.16
C SER A 178 -3.20 48.61 -8.39
N PRO A 179 -2.60 48.07 -9.48
CA PRO A 179 -3.36 47.65 -10.66
C PRO A 179 -4.46 46.59 -10.40
N VAL A 180 -4.36 45.85 -9.30
CA VAL A 180 -5.34 44.84 -8.85
C VAL A 180 -6.11 45.31 -7.61
N GLY A 181 -6.07 46.60 -7.29
CA GLY A 181 -6.62 47.20 -6.08
C GLY A 181 -8.12 46.97 -5.88
N GLU A 182 -8.90 46.98 -6.96
CA GLU A 182 -10.35 46.66 -6.91
C GLU A 182 -10.62 45.24 -6.43
N ILE A 183 -9.74 44.28 -6.75
CA ILE A 183 -9.85 42.90 -6.31
C ILE A 183 -9.49 42.78 -4.82
N TYR A 184 -8.51 43.55 -4.34
CA TYR A 184 -8.24 43.65 -2.90
C TYR A 184 -9.42 44.25 -2.15
N LYS A 185 -9.96 45.39 -2.59
CA LYS A 185 -11.16 46.01 -1.99
C LYS A 185 -12.29 45.01 -1.92
N TRP A 186 -12.47 44.24 -3.00
CA TRP A 186 -13.40 43.13 -3.03
C TRP A 186 -13.06 42.10 -1.94
N LEU A 187 -11.89 41.48 -1.94
CA LEU A 187 -11.52 40.47 -0.94
C LEU A 187 -11.79 40.94 0.49
N PHE A 188 -11.36 42.17 0.84
CA PHE A 188 -11.40 42.67 2.20
C PHE A 188 -12.79 42.97 2.78
N MET A 189 -13.85 43.06 1.96
CA MET A 189 -15.21 43.22 2.49
C MET A 189 -15.67 42.02 3.35
N VAL A 190 -15.37 40.80 2.89
CA VAL A 190 -15.66 39.55 3.62
C VAL A 190 -14.54 38.53 3.37
N PRO A 191 -13.33 38.74 3.96
CA PRO A 191 -12.09 38.10 3.52
C PRO A 191 -12.16 36.58 3.42
N ARG A 192 -12.69 35.92 4.44
CA ARG A 192 -12.79 34.45 4.47
C ARG A 192 -13.74 33.90 3.42
N ASP A 193 -14.92 34.48 3.31
CA ASP A 193 -15.96 33.97 2.40
C ASP A 193 -15.58 34.22 0.94
N ARG A 194 -14.97 35.38 0.66
CA ARG A 194 -14.47 35.75 -0.65
C ARG A 194 -13.23 34.95 -1.05
N SER A 195 -12.32 34.66 -0.11
CA SER A 195 -11.22 33.71 -0.34
C SER A 195 -11.75 32.31 -0.67
N PHE A 196 -12.74 31.85 0.09
CA PHE A 196 -13.31 30.52 -0.12
C PHE A 196 -14.07 30.43 -1.44
N PHE A 197 -14.73 31.51 -1.86
CA PHE A 197 -15.35 31.59 -3.18
C PHE A 197 -14.34 31.36 -4.30
N ILE A 198 -13.20 32.05 -4.27
CA ILE A 198 -12.18 31.90 -5.32
C ILE A 198 -11.59 30.49 -5.28
N TYR A 199 -11.31 29.96 -4.08
CA TYR A 199 -10.89 28.57 -3.91
C TYR A 199 -11.88 27.59 -4.56
N ALA A 200 -13.17 27.70 -4.23
CA ALA A 200 -14.20 26.85 -4.80
C ALA A 200 -14.33 27.04 -6.31
N TRP A 201 -14.21 28.27 -6.82
CA TRP A 201 -14.20 28.54 -8.26
C TRP A 201 -13.05 27.82 -8.97
N GLN A 202 -11.84 27.88 -8.41
CA GLN A 202 -10.66 27.20 -8.96
C GLN A 202 -10.84 25.66 -8.99
N ILE A 203 -11.44 25.08 -7.95
CA ILE A 203 -11.80 23.65 -7.91
C ILE A 203 -12.82 23.31 -9.01
N LEU A 204 -13.82 24.17 -9.20
CA LEU A 204 -14.92 23.92 -10.13
C LEU A 204 -14.65 24.39 -11.57
N LYS A 205 -13.45 24.91 -11.87
CA LYS A 205 -13.13 25.57 -13.15
C LYS A 205 -13.53 24.76 -14.37
N ASN A 206 -13.25 23.45 -14.36
CA ASN A 206 -13.51 22.54 -15.48
C ASN A 206 -14.89 21.87 -15.45
N TYR A 207 -15.74 22.23 -14.48
CA TYR A 207 -17.09 21.66 -14.36
C TYR A 207 -18.03 22.31 -15.39
N ASP A 208 -19.11 21.60 -15.72
CA ASP A 208 -20.17 22.15 -16.55
C ASP A 208 -20.73 23.43 -15.91
N LYS A 209 -20.92 24.48 -16.71
CA LYS A 209 -21.31 25.82 -16.23
C LYS A 209 -22.50 25.78 -15.27
N THR A 210 -23.57 25.06 -15.64
CA THR A 210 -24.76 24.89 -14.80
C THR A 210 -24.46 24.21 -13.47
N MET A 211 -23.62 23.17 -13.46
CA MET A 211 -23.23 22.46 -12.23
C MET A 211 -22.38 23.36 -11.33
N ARG A 212 -21.38 24.03 -11.90
CA ARG A 212 -20.52 24.98 -11.19
C ARG A 212 -21.34 26.09 -10.53
N GLU A 213 -22.22 26.72 -11.30
CA GLU A 213 -23.09 27.79 -10.80
C GLU A 213 -24.02 27.32 -9.67
N ASN A 214 -24.62 26.14 -9.81
CA ASN A 214 -25.47 25.57 -8.77
C ASN A 214 -24.70 25.30 -7.48
N ILE A 215 -23.48 24.75 -7.58
CA ILE A 215 -22.63 24.49 -6.41
C ILE A 215 -22.22 25.80 -5.74
N LEU A 216 -21.75 26.78 -6.53
CA LEU A 216 -21.33 28.08 -6.03
C LEU A 216 -22.47 28.79 -5.31
N ASP A 217 -23.70 28.77 -5.84
CA ASP A 217 -24.87 29.35 -5.17
C ASP A 217 -25.17 28.71 -3.82
N GLU A 218 -25.03 27.39 -3.75
CA GLU A 218 -25.31 26.60 -2.54
C GLU A 218 -24.29 26.93 -1.44
N ILE A 219 -23.02 27.12 -1.78
CA ILE A 219 -21.96 27.45 -0.80
C ILE A 219 -21.87 28.94 -0.47
N THR A 220 -22.40 29.84 -1.32
CA THR A 220 -22.27 31.30 -1.16
C THR A 220 -23.54 32.03 -0.74
N LYS A 221 -24.66 31.31 -0.59
CA LYS A 221 -25.95 31.88 -0.17
C LYS A 221 -26.43 33.03 -1.06
N ARG A 222 -26.24 32.91 -2.39
CA ARG A 222 -26.79 33.79 -3.45
C ARG A 222 -26.25 35.23 -3.53
N ASP A 223 -25.02 35.51 -3.11
CA ASP A 223 -24.41 36.84 -3.29
C ASP A 223 -23.72 36.99 -4.68
N ARG A 224 -24.44 36.66 -5.76
CA ARG A 224 -23.91 36.66 -7.14
C ARG A 224 -23.54 38.05 -7.68
N GLN A 225 -24.06 39.13 -7.08
CA GLN A 225 -23.89 40.51 -7.57
C GLN A 225 -22.47 41.05 -7.44
N VAL A 226 -21.54 40.31 -6.82
CA VAL A 226 -20.22 40.83 -6.47
C VAL A 226 -19.08 40.37 -7.39
N LEU A 227 -19.35 39.77 -8.55
CA LEU A 227 -18.30 39.13 -9.38
C LEU A 227 -17.58 40.04 -10.38
N GLU A 228 -18.11 41.22 -10.69
CA GLU A 228 -17.54 42.12 -11.71
C GLU A 228 -16.02 42.36 -11.58
N PRO A 229 -15.42 42.53 -10.37
CA PRO A 229 -13.98 42.73 -10.24
C PRO A 229 -13.14 41.50 -10.59
N LEU A 230 -13.69 40.29 -10.45
CA LEU A 230 -12.97 39.02 -10.65
C LEU A 230 -13.09 38.46 -12.07
N GLU A 231 -14.16 38.76 -12.81
CA GLU A 231 -14.44 38.14 -14.12
C GLU A 231 -13.27 38.26 -15.12
N LYS A 232 -12.50 39.34 -15.05
CA LYS A 232 -11.39 39.60 -15.98
C LYS A 232 -10.09 38.87 -15.63
N CYS A 233 -9.94 38.40 -14.39
CA CYS A 233 -8.65 37.95 -13.87
C CYS A 233 -8.69 36.62 -13.10
N VAL A 234 -9.87 36.07 -12.76
CA VAL A 234 -10.00 34.88 -11.90
C VAL A 234 -9.20 33.68 -12.41
N GLU A 235 -9.08 33.54 -13.73
CA GLU A 235 -8.32 32.48 -14.39
C GLU A 235 -6.80 32.65 -14.31
N GLN A 236 -6.34 33.87 -14.01
CA GLN A 236 -4.92 34.23 -13.87
C GLN A 236 -4.46 34.20 -12.40
N ILE A 237 -5.39 34.09 -11.44
CA ILE A 237 -5.07 34.01 -10.02
C ILE A 237 -4.36 32.67 -9.76
N PRO A 238 -3.15 32.65 -9.17
CA PRO A 238 -2.49 31.43 -8.76
C PRO A 238 -3.34 30.59 -7.80
N LEU A 239 -3.01 29.32 -7.68
CA LEU A 239 -3.78 28.41 -6.85
C LEU A 239 -3.85 28.90 -5.39
N ILE A 240 -5.06 28.96 -4.85
CA ILE A 240 -5.30 29.23 -3.44
C ILE A 240 -5.23 27.93 -2.65
N GLU A 241 -4.51 27.97 -1.53
CA GLU A 241 -4.47 26.88 -0.56
C GLU A 241 -5.56 27.05 0.50
N CYS A 242 -6.18 25.95 0.88
CA CYS A 242 -7.21 25.92 1.92
C CYS A 242 -6.97 24.74 2.84
N LYS A 243 -6.83 25.03 4.14
CA LYS A 243 -6.60 24.02 5.16
C LYS A 243 -7.73 23.00 5.25
N ASP A 244 -7.38 21.75 5.55
CA ASP A 244 -8.33 20.64 5.60
C ASP A 244 -9.39 20.77 6.70
N ASP A 245 -9.07 21.44 7.81
CA ASP A 245 -10.00 21.68 8.93
C ASP A 245 -10.95 22.87 8.70
N TYR A 246 -10.89 23.52 7.53
CA TYR A 246 -11.79 24.61 7.20
C TYR A 246 -13.20 24.08 6.91
N LYS A 247 -14.17 24.41 7.78
CA LYS A 247 -15.54 23.86 7.75
C LYS A 247 -16.19 23.88 6.36
N LYS A 248 -16.12 25.01 5.64
CA LYS A 248 -16.76 25.12 4.31
C LYS A 248 -16.09 24.23 3.26
N LYS A 249 -14.79 23.90 3.42
CA LYS A 249 -14.10 22.93 2.54
C LYS A 249 -14.71 21.53 2.70
N SER A 250 -15.03 21.13 3.92
CA SER A 250 -15.75 19.87 4.18
C SER A 250 -17.15 19.90 3.57
N GLU A 251 -17.91 20.99 3.75
CA GLU A 251 -19.26 21.15 3.18
C GLU A 251 -19.23 21.06 1.63
N LEU A 252 -18.25 21.72 0.99
CA LEU A 252 -18.04 21.62 -0.46
C LEU A 252 -17.66 20.20 -0.88
N SER A 253 -16.84 19.51 -0.09
CA SER A 253 -16.45 18.12 -0.33
C SER A 253 -17.68 17.20 -0.33
N ASP A 254 -18.52 17.28 0.69
CA ASP A 254 -19.72 16.44 0.82
C ASP A 254 -20.72 16.71 -0.31
N LEU A 255 -20.89 17.99 -0.68
CA LEU A 255 -21.74 18.39 -1.79
C LEU A 255 -21.24 17.82 -3.11
N LEU A 256 -19.93 17.93 -3.37
CA LEU A 256 -19.31 17.39 -4.58
C LEU A 256 -19.42 15.87 -4.65
N GLU A 257 -19.22 15.18 -3.54
CA GLU A 257 -19.39 13.73 -3.47
C GLU A 257 -20.81 13.33 -3.90
N MET A 258 -21.82 13.99 -3.33
CA MET A 258 -23.22 13.71 -3.63
C MET A 258 -23.55 13.95 -5.10
N LYS A 259 -23.17 15.11 -5.65
CA LYS A 259 -23.49 15.49 -7.04
C LYS A 259 -22.79 14.55 -8.02
N TRP A 260 -21.51 14.24 -7.80
CA TRP A 260 -20.78 13.32 -8.67
C TRP A 260 -21.29 11.89 -8.57
N LYS A 261 -21.63 11.39 -7.39
CA LYS A 261 -22.27 10.07 -7.25
C LYS A 261 -23.52 9.96 -8.12
N ASN A 262 -24.36 11.00 -8.12
CA ASN A 262 -25.58 11.04 -8.93
C ASN A 262 -25.28 11.10 -10.44
N ILE A 263 -24.32 11.92 -10.87
CA ILE A 263 -23.93 12.05 -12.28
C ILE A 263 -23.33 10.75 -12.81
N LEU A 264 -22.41 10.14 -12.05
CA LEU A 264 -21.76 8.90 -12.47
C LEU A 264 -22.78 7.76 -12.58
N LYS A 265 -23.68 7.64 -11.59
CA LYS A 265 -24.76 6.65 -11.61
C LYS A 265 -25.73 6.84 -12.76
N SER A 266 -26.17 8.08 -13.03
CA SER A 266 -27.16 8.35 -14.08
C SER A 266 -26.63 8.09 -15.49
N LYS A 267 -25.31 8.20 -15.69
CA LYS A 267 -24.66 7.90 -16.98
C LYS A 267 -24.48 6.41 -17.26
N LEU A 268 -24.45 5.56 -16.23
CA LEU A 268 -24.28 4.11 -16.38
C LEU A 268 -25.62 3.37 -16.29
N THR A 269 -26.52 3.63 -17.23
CA THR A 269 -27.76 2.86 -17.38
C THR A 269 -27.51 1.57 -18.14
N HIS A 270 -28.13 0.47 -17.70
CA HIS A 270 -28.11 -0.81 -18.40
C HIS A 270 -29.27 -0.85 -19.40
N GLY A 271 -28.98 -1.00 -20.70
CA GLY A 271 -29.98 -1.42 -21.67
C GLY A 271 -30.25 -2.93 -21.53
N GLU A 272 -31.48 -3.38 -21.74
CA GLU A 272 -31.88 -4.80 -21.56
C GLU A 272 -31.14 -5.80 -22.48
N SER A 273 -30.38 -5.32 -23.47
CA SER A 273 -29.69 -6.13 -24.48
C SER A 273 -28.23 -5.73 -24.73
N GLU A 274 -27.64 -4.90 -23.85
CA GLU A 274 -26.30 -4.36 -24.06
C GLU A 274 -25.21 -5.36 -23.66
N ASN A 275 -24.18 -5.53 -24.51
CA ASN A 275 -23.09 -6.46 -24.22
C ASN A 275 -22.06 -5.86 -23.23
N ASP A 276 -21.36 -6.73 -22.51
CA ASP A 276 -20.40 -6.34 -21.46
C ASP A 276 -19.26 -5.44 -21.97
N GLU A 277 -18.86 -5.61 -23.23
CA GLU A 277 -17.79 -4.81 -23.85
C GLU A 277 -18.22 -3.36 -24.07
N THR A 278 -19.48 -3.13 -24.48
CA THR A 278 -20.05 -1.80 -24.62
C THR A 278 -20.16 -1.11 -23.25
N LEU A 279 -20.60 -1.85 -22.22
CA LEU A 279 -20.68 -1.34 -20.86
C LEU A 279 -19.29 -0.98 -20.32
N LYS A 280 -18.28 -1.81 -20.57
CA LYS A 280 -16.89 -1.53 -20.19
C LYS A 280 -16.36 -0.27 -20.86
N LYS A 281 -16.60 -0.10 -22.17
CA LYS A 281 -16.20 1.10 -22.90
C LYS A 281 -16.91 2.35 -22.36
N ARG A 282 -18.24 2.28 -22.14
CA ARG A 282 -19.02 3.38 -21.57
C ARG A 282 -18.53 3.74 -20.17
N PHE A 283 -18.27 2.74 -19.31
CA PHE A 283 -17.73 2.96 -17.97
C PHE A 283 -16.39 3.70 -18.02
N GLY A 284 -15.48 3.28 -18.90
CA GLY A 284 -14.21 3.97 -19.13
C GLY A 284 -14.37 5.40 -19.62
N GLN A 285 -15.31 5.66 -20.55
CA GLN A 285 -15.65 7.01 -21.01
C GLN A 285 -16.17 7.89 -19.87
N ILE A 286 -17.07 7.37 -19.02
CA ILE A 286 -17.63 8.09 -17.89
C ILE A 286 -16.53 8.51 -16.90
N ILE A 287 -15.63 7.59 -16.54
CA ILE A 287 -14.50 7.90 -15.66
C ILE A 287 -13.55 8.90 -16.34
N GLY A 288 -13.26 8.73 -17.63
CA GLY A 288 -12.44 9.65 -18.40
C GLY A 288 -12.98 11.08 -18.39
N GLU A 289 -14.26 11.25 -18.71
CA GLU A 289 -14.94 12.54 -18.67
C GLU A 289 -14.94 13.14 -17.26
N ALA A 290 -15.21 12.33 -16.23
CA ALA A 290 -15.22 12.79 -14.86
C ALA A 290 -13.83 13.26 -14.42
N ALA A 291 -12.77 12.50 -14.70
CA ALA A 291 -11.39 12.84 -14.36
C ALA A 291 -10.94 14.15 -15.03
N MET A 292 -11.37 14.42 -16.27
CA MET A 292 -11.08 15.67 -16.97
C MET A 292 -11.77 16.89 -16.33
N LYS A 293 -12.97 16.70 -15.77
CA LYS A 293 -13.78 17.77 -15.15
C LYS A 293 -13.43 18.02 -13.67
N MET A 294 -13.23 16.95 -12.89
CA MET A 294 -12.88 17.01 -11.46
C MET A 294 -11.54 17.69 -11.25
N SER A 295 -11.32 18.41 -10.16
CA SER A 295 -10.07 19.09 -9.82
C SER A 295 -8.93 18.15 -9.43
N GLY A 296 -9.24 17.01 -8.80
CA GLY A 296 -8.24 16.13 -8.19
C GLY A 296 -7.82 16.52 -6.76
N ARG A 297 -8.43 17.55 -6.17
CA ARG A 297 -7.92 18.24 -4.96
C ARG A 297 -8.87 18.24 -3.77
N ILE A 298 -10.05 17.67 -3.93
CA ILE A 298 -11.04 17.57 -2.86
C ILE A 298 -11.54 16.14 -2.70
N ALA A 299 -11.65 15.70 -1.44
CA ALA A 299 -11.92 14.30 -1.11
C ALA A 299 -13.25 13.79 -1.69
N GLY A 300 -14.27 14.65 -1.76
CA GLY A 300 -15.58 14.27 -2.28
C GLY A 300 -15.56 13.79 -3.74
N GLU A 301 -14.67 14.34 -4.57
CA GLU A 301 -14.50 13.90 -5.96
C GLU A 301 -14.00 12.45 -6.02
N ILE A 302 -12.90 12.14 -5.31
CA ILE A 302 -12.35 10.78 -5.29
C ILE A 302 -13.30 9.81 -4.59
N ASN A 303 -14.01 10.23 -3.53
CA ASN A 303 -15.00 9.39 -2.87
C ASN A 303 -16.14 8.99 -3.81
N ALA A 304 -16.59 9.89 -4.68
CA ALA A 304 -17.61 9.60 -5.68
C ALA A 304 -17.11 8.60 -6.74
N VAL A 305 -15.88 8.79 -7.23
CA VAL A 305 -15.24 7.85 -8.18
C VAL A 305 -15.05 6.48 -7.54
N SER A 306 -14.50 6.43 -6.32
CA SER A 306 -14.28 5.20 -5.57
C SER A 306 -15.57 4.44 -5.34
N PHE A 307 -16.65 5.14 -4.99
CA PHE A 307 -17.97 4.56 -4.88
C PHE A 307 -18.48 3.99 -6.21
N PHE A 308 -18.31 4.72 -7.31
CA PHE A 308 -18.73 4.26 -8.64
C PHE A 308 -17.96 3.03 -9.13
N VAL A 309 -16.65 2.96 -8.82
CA VAL A 309 -15.80 1.79 -9.09
C VAL A 309 -16.22 0.59 -8.25
N ARG A 310 -16.45 0.77 -6.93
CA ARG A 310 -16.92 -0.29 -6.02
C ARG A 310 -18.23 -0.90 -6.45
N GLU A 311 -19.14 -0.09 -6.97
CA GLU A 311 -20.41 -0.58 -7.50
C GLU A 311 -20.22 -1.35 -8.81
N ASN A 312 -19.15 -1.11 -9.58
CA ASN A 312 -18.97 -1.67 -10.93
C ASN A 312 -17.55 -2.22 -11.20
N PRO A 313 -17.02 -3.12 -10.36
CA PRO A 313 -15.61 -3.51 -10.40
C PRO A 313 -15.22 -4.28 -11.68
N PHE A 314 -16.17 -4.96 -12.33
CA PHE A 314 -15.95 -5.73 -13.57
C PHE A 314 -15.57 -4.88 -14.79
N TYR A 315 -15.88 -3.58 -14.75
CA TYR A 315 -15.57 -2.66 -15.85
C TYR A 315 -14.30 -1.84 -15.57
N PHE A 316 -13.73 -1.96 -14.37
CA PHE A 316 -12.53 -1.24 -13.99
C PHE A 316 -11.29 -1.86 -14.67
N SER A 317 -10.28 -1.04 -14.94
CA SER A 317 -9.05 -1.46 -15.60
C SER A 317 -7.84 -0.77 -15.01
N LYS A 318 -6.65 -1.30 -15.31
CA LYS A 318 -5.38 -0.69 -14.92
C LYS A 318 -5.23 0.72 -15.51
N ASP A 319 -5.62 0.93 -16.77
CA ASP A 319 -5.57 2.25 -17.41
C ASP A 319 -6.46 3.28 -16.68
N LEU A 320 -7.65 2.86 -16.25
CA LEU A 320 -8.55 3.74 -15.48
C LEU A 320 -8.01 4.01 -14.08
N PHE A 321 -7.39 3.02 -13.44
CA PHE A 321 -6.69 3.21 -12.18
C PHE A 321 -5.54 4.21 -12.32
N ASP A 322 -4.71 4.09 -13.36
CA ASP A 322 -3.58 4.99 -13.59
C ASP A 322 -4.07 6.41 -13.93
N LEU A 323 -5.16 6.55 -14.69
CA LEU A 323 -5.82 7.83 -14.95
C LEU A 323 -6.32 8.50 -13.66
N ILE A 324 -6.99 7.74 -12.79
CA ILE A 324 -7.45 8.25 -11.48
C ILE A 324 -6.23 8.63 -10.63
N GLY A 325 -5.19 7.81 -10.58
CA GLY A 325 -3.96 8.11 -9.83
C GLY A 325 -3.26 9.37 -10.31
N ALA A 326 -3.19 9.59 -11.63
CA ALA A 326 -2.64 10.81 -12.21
C ALA A 326 -3.48 12.05 -11.87
N ARG A 327 -4.81 11.91 -11.76
CA ARG A 327 -5.70 13.02 -11.41
C ARG A 327 -5.71 13.34 -9.92
N PHE A 328 -5.66 12.32 -9.07
CA PHE A 328 -5.85 12.42 -7.61
C PHE A 328 -4.55 12.19 -6.84
N THR A 329 -3.46 12.82 -7.26
CA THR A 329 -2.13 12.65 -6.67
C THR A 329 -2.05 13.03 -5.19
N VAL A 330 -2.94 13.90 -4.71
CA VAL A 330 -3.04 14.30 -3.29
C VAL A 330 -3.67 13.21 -2.42
N PHE A 331 -4.42 12.28 -3.01
CA PHE A 331 -5.19 11.24 -2.30
C PHE A 331 -4.64 9.83 -2.55
N GLN A 332 -3.31 9.66 -2.50
CA GLN A 332 -2.63 8.41 -2.85
C GLN A 332 -3.20 7.20 -2.12
N LYS A 333 -3.48 7.32 -0.82
CA LYS A 333 -4.07 6.22 -0.03
C LYS A 333 -5.43 5.77 -0.57
N GLN A 334 -6.34 6.71 -0.84
CA GLN A 334 -7.65 6.39 -1.41
C GLN A 334 -7.54 5.80 -2.82
N VAL A 335 -6.56 6.26 -3.61
CA VAL A 335 -6.28 5.69 -4.93
C VAL A 335 -5.75 4.26 -4.80
N GLU A 336 -4.79 4.00 -3.90
CA GLU A 336 -4.22 2.67 -3.66
C GLU A 336 -5.29 1.66 -3.25
N GLU A 337 -6.26 2.06 -2.43
CA GLU A 337 -7.43 1.25 -2.08
C GLU A 337 -8.25 0.81 -3.30
N LEU A 338 -8.15 1.49 -4.44
CA LEU A 338 -8.84 1.09 -5.67
C LEU A 338 -8.19 -0.07 -6.40
N SER A 339 -6.90 -0.35 -6.13
CA SER A 339 -6.16 -1.41 -6.81
C SER A 339 -6.80 -2.80 -6.63
N GLN A 340 -7.46 -3.04 -5.50
CA GLN A 340 -8.17 -4.31 -5.21
C GLN A 340 -9.38 -4.55 -6.12
N PHE A 341 -9.93 -3.49 -6.73
CA PHE A 341 -11.07 -3.60 -7.65
C PHE A 341 -10.63 -3.84 -9.10
N ILE A 342 -9.32 -3.84 -9.38
CA ILE A 342 -8.83 -4.17 -10.72
C ILE A 342 -9.03 -5.67 -10.94
N PRO A 343 -9.85 -6.09 -11.94
CA PRO A 343 -10.05 -7.49 -12.22
C PRO A 343 -8.72 -8.14 -12.65
N PRO A 344 -8.38 -9.32 -12.09
CA PRO A 344 -7.37 -10.18 -12.69
C PRO A 344 -7.73 -10.49 -14.15
N ARG A 345 -6.74 -10.95 -14.91
CA ARG A 345 -6.99 -11.42 -16.27
C ARG A 345 -8.09 -12.50 -16.25
N PHE A 346 -9.11 -12.31 -17.08
CA PHE A 346 -10.17 -13.30 -17.24
C PHE A 346 -9.57 -14.62 -17.77
N PRO A 347 -9.89 -15.78 -17.17
CA PRO A 347 -9.27 -17.03 -17.52
C PRO A 347 -9.62 -17.46 -18.94
N THR A 348 -8.65 -18.07 -19.61
CA THR A 348 -8.88 -18.73 -20.90
C THR A 348 -9.81 -19.94 -20.73
N GLU A 349 -10.51 -20.34 -21.78
CA GLU A 349 -11.34 -21.54 -21.72
C GLU A 349 -10.46 -22.80 -21.72
N PRO A 350 -10.61 -23.71 -20.73
CA PRO A 350 -9.77 -24.89 -20.63
C PRO A 350 -10.08 -25.86 -21.78
N ARG A 351 -9.04 -26.46 -22.36
CA ARG A 351 -9.22 -27.46 -23.43
C ARG A 351 -9.36 -28.87 -22.87
N LEU A 352 -10.27 -29.64 -23.45
CA LEU A 352 -10.58 -31.01 -22.99
C LEU A 352 -9.45 -32.02 -23.26
N ASP A 353 -8.51 -31.71 -24.14
CA ASP A 353 -7.38 -32.58 -24.48
C ASP A 353 -6.18 -32.41 -23.54
N TRP A 354 -6.12 -31.31 -22.78
CA TRP A 354 -5.03 -30.99 -21.86
C TRP A 354 -4.69 -32.12 -20.89
N ASP A 355 -3.41 -32.22 -20.55
CA ASP A 355 -2.93 -33.05 -19.44
C ASP A 355 -3.12 -32.35 -18.08
N TRP A 356 -2.77 -33.05 -17.00
CA TRP A 356 -2.85 -32.47 -15.66
C TRP A 356 -1.93 -31.26 -15.46
N GLY A 357 -0.73 -31.25 -16.05
CA GLY A 357 0.21 -30.13 -15.89
C GLY A 357 -0.35 -28.84 -16.47
N GLN A 358 -0.91 -28.92 -17.68
CA GLN A 358 -1.59 -27.81 -18.34
C GLN A 358 -2.83 -27.37 -17.56
N MET A 359 -3.68 -28.32 -17.17
CA MET A 359 -4.94 -28.00 -16.48
C MET A 359 -4.72 -27.42 -15.08
N SER A 360 -3.78 -27.97 -14.31
CA SER A 360 -3.45 -27.44 -12.98
C SER A 360 -2.84 -26.05 -13.07
N LYS A 361 -1.91 -25.80 -14.00
CA LYS A 361 -1.34 -24.47 -14.22
C LYS A 361 -2.42 -23.43 -14.57
N TRP A 362 -3.34 -23.79 -15.46
CA TRP A 362 -4.49 -22.95 -15.79
C TRP A 362 -5.36 -22.67 -14.56
N ALA A 363 -5.71 -23.71 -13.79
CA ALA A 363 -6.53 -23.58 -12.61
C ALA A 363 -5.89 -22.62 -11.58
N THR A 364 -4.61 -22.83 -11.27
CA THR A 364 -3.90 -22.08 -10.23
C THR A 364 -3.50 -20.67 -10.64
N SER A 365 -3.22 -20.43 -11.92
CA SER A 365 -2.65 -19.16 -12.41
C SER A 365 -3.71 -18.23 -13.01
N GLU A 366 -4.81 -18.77 -13.53
CA GLU A 366 -5.87 -17.99 -14.19
C GLU A 366 -7.20 -18.09 -13.45
N TYR A 367 -7.71 -19.32 -13.26
CA TYR A 367 -9.05 -19.54 -12.73
C TYR A 367 -9.21 -19.07 -11.27
N PHE A 368 -8.37 -19.58 -10.35
CA PHE A 368 -8.50 -19.28 -8.92
C PHE A 368 -8.32 -17.79 -8.60
N PRO A 369 -7.31 -17.07 -9.16
CA PRO A 369 -7.18 -15.63 -8.95
C PRO A 369 -8.44 -14.85 -9.37
N TYR A 370 -8.96 -15.11 -10.57
CA TYR A 370 -10.16 -14.44 -11.06
C TYR A 370 -11.40 -14.81 -10.25
N LYS A 371 -11.59 -16.10 -9.95
CA LYS A 371 -12.75 -16.58 -9.21
C LYS A 371 -12.78 -16.03 -7.78
N LYS A 372 -11.65 -16.00 -7.07
CA LYS A 372 -11.55 -15.40 -5.72
C LYS A 372 -11.95 -13.93 -5.76
N TRP A 373 -11.40 -13.18 -6.72
CA TRP A 373 -11.74 -11.78 -6.93
C TRP A 373 -13.24 -11.60 -7.22
N SER A 374 -13.82 -12.38 -8.13
CA SER A 374 -15.25 -12.30 -8.49
C SER A 374 -16.16 -12.56 -7.28
N ILE A 375 -15.82 -13.51 -6.40
CA ILE A 375 -16.56 -13.78 -5.18
C ILE A 375 -16.51 -12.58 -4.22
N GLN A 376 -15.33 -11.98 -4.03
CA GLN A 376 -15.14 -10.80 -3.18
C GLN A 376 -15.94 -9.58 -3.66
N GLN A 377 -16.15 -9.46 -4.98
CA GLN A 377 -16.97 -8.39 -5.56
C GLN A 377 -18.49 -8.65 -5.48
N GLY A 378 -18.92 -9.82 -4.97
CA GLY A 378 -20.33 -10.12 -4.71
C GLY A 378 -21.24 -10.23 -5.95
N ARG A 379 -20.72 -10.10 -7.17
CA ARG A 379 -21.51 -10.28 -8.41
C ARG A 379 -21.24 -11.63 -9.07
N ARG A 380 -22.31 -12.17 -9.65
CA ARG A 380 -22.29 -13.41 -10.43
C ARG A 380 -21.70 -13.14 -11.81
N ASP A 381 -20.73 -13.95 -12.19
CA ASP A 381 -20.21 -14.03 -13.55
C ASP A 381 -20.60 -15.40 -14.12
N LYS A 382 -21.45 -15.43 -15.14
CA LYS A 382 -21.92 -16.70 -15.74
C LYS A 382 -20.83 -17.38 -16.56
N LYS A 383 -19.94 -16.61 -17.18
CA LYS A 383 -18.92 -17.14 -18.08
C LYS A 383 -17.86 -17.92 -17.30
N ILE A 384 -17.47 -17.44 -16.12
CA ILE A 384 -16.59 -18.23 -15.24
C ILE A 384 -17.26 -19.52 -14.74
N GLU A 385 -18.59 -19.53 -14.59
CA GLU A 385 -19.33 -20.73 -14.21
C GLU A 385 -19.35 -21.77 -15.34
N GLU A 386 -19.54 -21.33 -16.59
CA GLU A 386 -19.45 -22.17 -17.79
C GLU A 386 -18.05 -22.77 -17.95
N ILE A 387 -17.02 -21.95 -17.76
CA ILE A 387 -15.61 -22.39 -17.76
C ILE A 387 -15.35 -23.47 -16.68
N ALA A 388 -15.92 -23.31 -15.48
CA ALA A 388 -15.82 -24.32 -14.43
C ALA A 388 -16.53 -25.63 -14.80
N GLU A 389 -17.63 -25.56 -15.56
CA GLU A 389 -18.31 -26.74 -16.10
C GLU A 389 -17.47 -27.41 -17.20
N THR A 390 -16.77 -26.66 -18.05
CA THR A 390 -15.80 -27.21 -19.04
C THR A 390 -14.65 -27.95 -18.35
N TYR A 391 -14.11 -27.43 -17.24
CA TYR A 391 -13.15 -28.17 -16.41
C TYR A 391 -13.77 -29.46 -15.84
N SER A 392 -15.01 -29.40 -15.36
CA SER A 392 -15.69 -30.57 -14.80
C SER A 392 -15.87 -31.68 -15.85
N GLU A 393 -16.18 -31.30 -17.11
CA GLU A 393 -16.25 -32.21 -18.25
C GLU A 393 -14.88 -32.81 -18.60
N TRP A 394 -13.81 -32.00 -18.58
CA TRP A 394 -12.44 -32.50 -18.74
C TRP A 394 -12.11 -33.54 -17.66
N LEU A 395 -12.40 -33.22 -16.39
CA LEU A 395 -12.10 -34.09 -15.27
C LEU A 395 -12.86 -35.42 -15.39
N HIS A 396 -14.15 -35.38 -15.71
CA HIS A 396 -14.96 -36.59 -15.93
C HIS A 396 -14.36 -37.51 -16.99
N ARG A 397 -13.86 -36.95 -18.10
CA ARG A 397 -13.24 -37.72 -19.19
C ARG A 397 -11.86 -38.27 -18.84
N LYS A 398 -11.02 -37.48 -18.15
CA LYS A 398 -9.62 -37.85 -17.87
C LYS A 398 -9.46 -38.69 -16.60
N TYR A 399 -10.36 -38.57 -15.62
CA TYR A 399 -10.23 -39.22 -14.32
C TYR A 399 -10.01 -40.75 -14.38
N PRO A 400 -10.71 -41.52 -15.25
CA PRO A 400 -10.45 -42.97 -15.36
C PRO A 400 -9.01 -43.33 -15.75
N GLN A 401 -8.28 -42.43 -16.40
CA GLN A 401 -6.85 -42.59 -16.71
C GLN A 401 -5.99 -42.11 -15.52
N LEU A 402 -6.35 -40.97 -14.93
CA LEU A 402 -5.63 -40.37 -13.80
C LEU A 402 -5.67 -41.24 -12.53
N LYS A 403 -6.73 -42.01 -12.30
CA LYS A 403 -6.86 -42.87 -11.09
C LYS A 403 -5.72 -43.88 -10.93
N ASN A 404 -5.14 -44.32 -12.04
CA ASN A 404 -4.04 -45.28 -12.04
C ASN A 404 -2.66 -44.61 -11.86
N GLN A 405 -2.62 -43.29 -11.75
CA GLN A 405 -1.40 -42.51 -11.53
C GLN A 405 -1.31 -42.11 -10.06
N LEU A 406 -0.11 -42.24 -9.46
CA LEU A 406 0.13 -41.78 -8.09
C LEU A 406 0.00 -40.26 -7.96
N SER A 407 0.33 -39.52 -9.02
CA SER A 407 0.08 -38.08 -9.13
C SER A 407 -0.83 -37.90 -10.33
N PRO A 408 -1.92 -37.13 -10.23
CA PRO A 408 -2.12 -36.02 -9.27
C PRO A 408 -3.02 -36.29 -8.06
N LEU A 409 -3.52 -37.50 -7.89
CA LEU A 409 -4.54 -37.78 -6.88
C LEU A 409 -3.97 -37.83 -5.46
N ILE A 410 -4.77 -37.36 -4.51
CA ILE A 410 -4.36 -37.23 -3.10
C ILE A 410 -3.97 -38.53 -2.42
N TYR A 411 -4.49 -39.69 -2.84
CA TYR A 411 -4.06 -40.97 -2.25
C TYR A 411 -2.56 -41.23 -2.47
N GLY A 412 -1.96 -40.61 -3.49
CA GLY A 412 -0.52 -40.68 -3.75
C GLY A 412 0.35 -39.82 -2.81
N THR A 413 -0.25 -38.97 -1.98
CA THR A 413 0.45 -38.12 -0.99
C THR A 413 1.42 -38.93 -0.15
N TRP A 414 1.04 -40.15 0.22
CA TRP A 414 1.91 -41.00 1.02
C TRP A 414 3.24 -41.33 0.36
N TYR A 415 3.26 -41.58 -0.95
CA TYR A 415 4.50 -41.95 -1.63
C TYR A 415 5.54 -40.83 -1.55
N ARG A 416 5.08 -39.57 -1.42
CA ARG A 416 5.93 -38.40 -1.12
C ARG A 416 6.44 -38.45 0.32
N ILE A 417 5.55 -38.66 1.29
CA ILE A 417 5.91 -38.82 2.71
C ILE A 417 6.95 -39.93 2.91
N LYS A 418 6.75 -41.09 2.27
CA LYS A 418 7.67 -42.24 2.33
C LYS A 418 9.06 -41.90 1.78
N LYS A 419 9.13 -41.09 0.71
CA LYS A 419 10.41 -40.62 0.14
C LYS A 419 11.20 -39.78 1.16
N HIS A 420 10.53 -38.87 1.86
CA HIS A 420 11.17 -38.06 2.92
C HIS A 420 11.63 -38.92 4.11
N ILE A 421 10.82 -39.89 4.52
CA ILE A 421 11.19 -40.82 5.60
C ILE A 421 12.41 -41.67 5.21
N ALA A 422 12.48 -42.15 3.97
CA ALA A 422 13.65 -42.87 3.47
C ALA A 422 14.94 -42.03 3.47
N GLN A 423 14.82 -40.70 3.42
CA GLN A 423 15.94 -39.74 3.54
C GLN A 423 16.31 -39.40 5.00
N GLY A 424 15.61 -40.02 5.96
CA GLY A 424 15.83 -39.87 7.40
C GLY A 424 15.09 -38.71 8.04
N TYR A 425 14.05 -38.15 7.38
CA TYR A 425 13.23 -37.10 7.97
C TYR A 425 12.15 -37.67 8.90
N ARG A 426 11.92 -36.95 10.01
CA ARG A 426 10.72 -37.10 10.83
C ARG A 426 9.60 -36.25 10.26
N ILE A 427 8.41 -36.82 10.14
CA ILE A 427 7.29 -36.17 9.48
C ILE A 427 6.18 -35.87 10.49
N LEU A 428 5.74 -34.62 10.53
CA LEU A 428 4.43 -34.25 11.04
C LEU A 428 3.49 -34.07 9.85
N TRP A 429 2.51 -34.94 9.70
CA TRP A 429 1.52 -34.86 8.62
C TRP A 429 0.20 -34.34 9.18
N ILE A 430 -0.26 -33.22 8.67
CA ILE A 430 -1.50 -32.57 9.08
C ILE A 430 -2.48 -32.64 7.92
N ILE A 431 -3.63 -33.27 8.16
CA ILE A 431 -4.74 -33.32 7.23
C ILE A 431 -5.77 -32.29 7.70
N ILE A 432 -5.94 -31.22 6.93
CA ILE A 432 -6.97 -30.21 7.16
C ILE A 432 -8.15 -30.57 6.25
N ASP A 433 -9.30 -30.84 6.86
CA ASP A 433 -10.55 -31.08 6.12
C ASP A 433 -10.99 -29.80 5.40
N ASN A 434 -11.35 -29.91 4.12
CA ASN A 434 -11.96 -28.82 3.36
C ASN A 434 -11.06 -27.56 3.13
N LEU A 435 -9.76 -27.75 2.88
CA LEU A 435 -8.85 -26.65 2.53
C LEU A 435 -8.81 -26.41 1.01
N SER A 436 -9.58 -25.43 0.52
CA SER A 436 -9.55 -25.02 -0.90
C SER A 436 -8.26 -24.26 -1.27
N TRP A 437 -7.84 -24.34 -2.53
CA TRP A 437 -6.73 -23.55 -3.09
C TRP A 437 -6.92 -22.03 -2.93
N PHE A 438 -8.16 -21.55 -2.75
CA PHE A 438 -8.44 -20.14 -2.45
C PHE A 438 -7.65 -19.57 -1.27
N TYR A 439 -7.40 -20.41 -0.26
CA TYR A 439 -6.76 -20.01 0.99
C TYR A 439 -5.26 -20.31 1.01
N LEU A 440 -4.66 -20.67 -0.13
CA LEU A 440 -3.25 -21.01 -0.24
C LEU A 440 -2.33 -19.91 0.30
N LYS A 441 -2.54 -18.66 -0.13
CA LYS A 441 -1.73 -17.52 0.35
C LYS A 441 -1.93 -17.27 1.84
N ASP A 442 -3.16 -17.44 2.32
CA ASP A 442 -3.55 -17.20 3.71
C ASP A 442 -2.89 -18.24 4.65
N ILE A 443 -2.88 -19.52 4.29
CA ILE A 443 -2.22 -20.57 5.09
C ILE A 443 -0.69 -20.43 5.06
N ILE A 444 -0.08 -20.16 3.90
CA ILE A 444 1.37 -19.95 3.82
C ILE A 444 1.79 -18.78 4.71
N LYS A 445 1.06 -17.66 4.65
CA LYS A 445 1.30 -16.49 5.49
C LYS A 445 1.18 -16.82 6.97
N ALA A 446 0.10 -17.49 7.38
CA ALA A 446 -0.12 -17.88 8.77
C ALA A 446 1.02 -18.77 9.33
N PHE A 447 1.48 -19.75 8.55
CA PHE A 447 2.58 -20.64 8.96
C PHE A 447 3.92 -19.90 9.00
N LYS A 448 4.19 -19.01 8.04
CA LYS A 448 5.38 -18.17 8.02
C LYS A 448 5.47 -17.25 9.24
N GLU A 449 4.36 -16.63 9.64
CA GLU A 449 4.29 -15.79 10.86
C GLU A 449 4.70 -16.59 12.12
N GLU A 450 4.46 -17.91 12.12
CA GLU A 450 4.85 -18.85 13.18
C GLU A 450 6.22 -19.52 12.96
N LYS A 451 7.05 -18.97 12.05
CA LYS A 451 8.39 -19.46 11.70
C LYS A 451 8.39 -20.89 11.14
N LEU A 452 7.36 -21.22 10.36
CA LEU A 452 7.26 -22.44 9.55
C LEU A 452 7.32 -22.02 8.09
N PHE A 453 8.42 -22.34 7.41
CA PHE A 453 8.72 -21.84 6.08
C PHE A 453 8.41 -22.89 5.03
N CYS A 454 7.86 -22.49 3.87
CA CYS A 454 7.66 -23.43 2.78
C CYS A 454 9.01 -24.00 2.31
N SER A 455 9.07 -25.31 2.19
CA SER A 455 10.26 -26.04 1.76
C SER A 455 10.30 -26.30 0.25
N SER A 456 9.14 -26.19 -0.41
CA SER A 456 8.94 -26.32 -1.85
C SER A 456 7.72 -25.51 -2.29
N GLU A 457 7.60 -25.27 -3.60
CA GLU A 457 6.37 -24.72 -4.19
C GLU A 457 5.13 -25.54 -3.80
N PRO A 458 3.98 -24.89 -3.56
CA PRO A 458 2.71 -25.58 -3.36
C PRO A 458 2.38 -26.48 -4.54
N ILE A 459 2.07 -27.74 -4.26
CA ILE A 459 1.81 -28.73 -5.29
C ILE A 459 0.29 -28.83 -5.46
N PRO A 460 -0.26 -28.54 -6.65
CA PRO A 460 -1.66 -28.80 -6.92
C PRO A 460 -1.91 -30.31 -7.00
N CYS A 461 -2.92 -30.78 -6.28
CA CYS A 461 -3.41 -32.15 -6.28
C CYS A 461 -4.90 -32.20 -6.64
N LEU A 462 -5.37 -33.40 -7.00
CA LEU A 462 -6.79 -33.69 -7.22
C LEU A 462 -7.37 -34.46 -6.05
N SER A 463 -8.52 -33.99 -5.54
CA SER A 463 -9.36 -34.76 -4.63
C SER A 463 -9.82 -36.07 -5.28
N MET A 464 -10.29 -37.01 -4.47
CA MET A 464 -11.07 -38.12 -5.02
C MET A 464 -12.44 -37.63 -5.49
N LEU A 465 -13.09 -38.43 -6.34
CA LEU A 465 -14.47 -38.23 -6.76
C LEU A 465 -15.41 -39.22 -6.03
N PRO A 466 -16.61 -38.79 -5.60
CA PRO A 466 -17.01 -37.40 -5.45
C PRO A 466 -16.09 -36.69 -4.45
N SER A 467 -16.00 -35.36 -4.51
CA SER A 467 -15.20 -34.54 -3.58
C SER A 467 -15.82 -34.49 -2.19
N GLU A 468 -15.96 -35.66 -1.57
CA GLU A 468 -16.67 -35.90 -0.33
C GLU A 468 -15.71 -36.45 0.72
N THR A 469 -15.79 -35.93 1.94
CA THR A 469 -14.91 -36.28 3.07
C THR A 469 -14.81 -37.79 3.26
N LYS A 470 -15.95 -38.49 3.30
CA LYS A 470 -16.02 -39.95 3.49
C LYS A 470 -15.18 -40.72 2.46
N ILE A 471 -15.13 -40.26 1.21
CA ILE A 471 -14.41 -40.92 0.13
C ILE A 471 -12.96 -40.43 0.07
N SER A 472 -12.76 -39.12 -0.06
CA SER A 472 -11.46 -38.50 -0.28
C SER A 472 -10.51 -38.68 0.89
N LYS A 473 -10.97 -38.45 2.13
CA LYS A 473 -10.12 -38.58 3.32
C LYS A 473 -9.75 -40.02 3.60
N THR A 474 -10.69 -40.95 3.39
CA THR A 474 -10.44 -42.40 3.49
C THR A 474 -9.35 -42.83 2.53
N ALA A 475 -9.42 -42.41 1.26
CA ALA A 475 -8.40 -42.71 0.25
C ALA A 475 -7.04 -42.06 0.56
N LEU A 476 -7.04 -40.79 0.99
CA LEU A 476 -5.84 -40.05 1.40
C LEU A 476 -5.09 -40.77 2.51
N VAL A 477 -5.79 -41.13 3.58
CA VAL A 477 -5.20 -41.75 4.77
C VAL A 477 -4.77 -43.19 4.51
N ALA A 478 -5.55 -43.95 3.74
CA ALA A 478 -5.23 -45.34 3.42
C ALA A 478 -4.15 -45.49 2.33
N GLY A 479 -3.85 -44.44 1.57
CA GLY A 479 -2.96 -44.49 0.42
C GLY A 479 -3.45 -45.40 -0.71
N LYS A 480 -4.78 -45.57 -0.83
CA LYS A 480 -5.45 -46.52 -1.74
C LYS A 480 -6.63 -45.87 -2.45
N LEU A 481 -7.03 -46.44 -3.59
CA LEU A 481 -8.27 -46.06 -4.25
C LEU A 481 -9.49 -46.47 -3.39
N PRO A 482 -10.62 -45.74 -3.46
CA PRO A 482 -11.81 -46.06 -2.67
C PRO A 482 -12.26 -47.51 -2.80
N ASN A 483 -12.35 -48.05 -4.01
CA ASN A 483 -12.77 -49.44 -4.23
C ASN A 483 -11.79 -50.52 -3.71
N GLN A 484 -10.60 -50.14 -3.24
CA GLN A 484 -9.61 -51.04 -2.64
C GLN A 484 -9.70 -51.05 -1.10
N ILE A 485 -10.64 -50.30 -0.53
CA ILE A 485 -10.82 -50.15 0.91
C ILE A 485 -12.11 -50.85 1.32
N GLU A 486 -12.05 -51.67 2.37
CA GLU A 486 -13.21 -52.35 2.92
C GLU A 486 -14.24 -51.33 3.41
N VAL A 487 -15.51 -51.50 3.03
CA VAL A 487 -16.58 -50.50 3.26
C VAL A 487 -16.76 -50.18 4.74
N ASP A 488 -16.58 -51.17 5.63
CA ASP A 488 -16.69 -51.01 7.08
C ASP A 488 -15.53 -50.23 7.71
N LYS A 489 -14.42 -50.01 6.97
CA LYS A 489 -13.29 -49.18 7.39
C LYS A 489 -13.42 -47.71 7.00
N TYR A 490 -14.42 -47.35 6.20
CA TYR A 490 -14.66 -45.95 5.84
C TYR A 490 -14.85 -45.09 7.09
N GLN A 491 -14.26 -43.89 7.07
CA GLN A 491 -14.27 -42.93 8.19
C GLN A 491 -13.51 -43.38 9.45
N LYS A 492 -12.95 -44.60 9.49
CA LYS A 492 -12.06 -45.07 10.57
C LYS A 492 -10.61 -44.63 10.31
N TYR A 493 -10.39 -43.33 10.21
CA TYR A 493 -9.12 -42.76 9.71
C TYR A 493 -7.88 -43.20 10.51
N THR A 494 -7.95 -43.23 11.84
CA THR A 494 -6.85 -43.71 12.68
C THR A 494 -6.47 -45.16 12.34
N LEU A 495 -7.47 -46.05 12.25
CA LEU A 495 -7.25 -47.45 11.89
C LEU A 495 -6.62 -47.58 10.50
N LEU A 496 -7.13 -46.82 9.51
CA LEU A 496 -6.60 -46.83 8.15
C LEU A 496 -5.14 -46.39 8.10
N PHE A 497 -4.78 -45.34 8.85
CA PHE A 497 -3.40 -44.86 8.95
C PHE A 497 -2.48 -45.91 9.56
N GLU A 498 -2.92 -46.56 10.65
CA GLU A 498 -2.14 -47.59 11.33
C GLU A 498 -1.95 -48.84 10.48
N ASP A 499 -3.03 -49.34 9.85
CA ASP A 499 -2.99 -50.47 8.91
C ASP A 499 -1.97 -50.23 7.79
N PHE A 500 -1.96 -48.99 7.31
CA PHE A 500 -1.07 -48.59 6.24
C PHE A 500 0.39 -48.45 6.67
N CYS A 501 0.65 -47.87 7.84
CA CYS A 501 2.00 -47.82 8.42
C CYS A 501 2.56 -49.23 8.64
N LYS A 502 1.73 -50.17 9.12
CA LYS A 502 2.08 -51.60 9.24
C LYS A 502 2.43 -52.22 7.90
N GLN A 503 1.57 -52.05 6.88
CA GLN A 503 1.82 -52.55 5.52
C GLN A 503 3.08 -51.96 4.87
N SER A 504 3.47 -50.75 5.30
CA SER A 504 4.66 -50.05 4.81
C SER A 504 5.93 -50.36 5.61
N ASN A 505 5.89 -51.27 6.59
CA ASN A 505 7.00 -51.61 7.50
C ASN A 505 7.58 -50.39 8.23
N MET A 506 6.72 -49.48 8.71
CA MET A 506 7.17 -48.34 9.51
C MET A 506 7.50 -48.74 10.94
N MET A 507 8.62 -48.23 11.46
CA MET A 507 9.15 -48.62 12.77
C MET A 507 8.47 -47.87 13.92
N SER A 508 8.06 -46.62 13.71
CA SER A 508 7.32 -45.84 14.72
C SER A 508 6.39 -44.80 14.08
N TYR A 509 5.13 -44.81 14.50
CA TYR A 509 4.10 -43.93 13.97
C TYR A 509 3.04 -43.63 15.04
N LYS A 510 2.34 -42.50 14.90
CA LYS A 510 1.23 -42.11 15.77
C LYS A 510 0.16 -41.34 15.00
N ALA A 511 -1.11 -41.65 15.27
CA ALA A 511 -2.23 -40.84 14.81
C ALA A 511 -2.81 -40.05 15.99
N ILE A 512 -3.15 -38.79 15.76
CA ILE A 512 -3.71 -37.88 16.77
C ILE A 512 -4.99 -37.26 16.19
N PRO A 513 -6.16 -37.51 16.79
CA PRO A 513 -7.40 -36.87 16.36
C PRO A 513 -7.43 -35.39 16.78
N ASP A 514 -8.25 -34.58 16.09
CA ASP A 514 -8.44 -33.14 16.34
C ASP A 514 -8.64 -32.80 17.84
N SER A 515 -9.47 -33.61 18.52
CA SER A 515 -9.82 -33.44 19.94
C SER A 515 -8.63 -33.53 20.89
N GLU A 516 -7.57 -34.25 20.50
CA GLU A 516 -6.38 -34.49 21.30
C GLU A 516 -5.19 -33.64 20.86
N PHE A 517 -5.23 -33.08 19.65
CA PHE A 517 -4.11 -32.35 19.06
C PHE A 517 -3.59 -31.22 19.97
N ARG A 518 -4.50 -30.44 20.55
CA ARG A 518 -4.13 -29.31 21.45
C ARG A 518 -3.52 -29.72 22.79
N LYS A 519 -3.78 -30.94 23.24
CA LYS A 519 -3.33 -31.44 24.55
C LYS A 519 -2.10 -32.33 24.42
N SER A 520 -1.81 -32.78 23.21
CA SER A 520 -0.71 -33.68 22.91
C SER A 520 0.59 -32.90 22.69
N LYS A 521 1.72 -33.62 22.70
CA LYS A 521 3.03 -33.12 22.26
C LYS A 521 3.60 -34.04 21.20
N LEU A 522 4.42 -33.51 20.31
CA LEU A 522 5.10 -34.32 19.30
C LEU A 522 6.13 -35.23 19.97
N GLU A 523 5.94 -36.54 19.84
CA GLU A 523 6.85 -37.60 20.31
C GLU A 523 7.84 -38.02 19.21
N GLU A 524 8.81 -38.88 19.55
CA GLU A 524 9.87 -39.37 18.65
C GLU A 524 9.42 -40.48 17.68
N HIS A 525 8.31 -40.26 16.97
CA HIS A 525 7.86 -41.13 15.88
C HIS A 525 8.46 -40.72 14.53
N GLN A 526 8.61 -41.67 13.60
CA GLN A 526 9.02 -41.38 12.21
C GLN A 526 7.94 -40.55 11.49
N VAL A 527 6.67 -40.87 11.74
CA VAL A 527 5.52 -40.12 11.21
C VAL A 527 4.45 -39.93 12.29
N THR A 528 3.98 -38.70 12.45
CA THR A 528 2.80 -38.38 13.27
C THR A 528 1.73 -37.77 12.37
N CYS A 529 0.55 -38.37 12.32
CA CYS A 529 -0.59 -37.89 11.53
C CYS A 529 -1.61 -37.20 12.44
N CYS A 530 -1.95 -35.96 12.12
CA CYS A 530 -2.97 -35.17 12.82
C CYS A 530 -4.12 -34.85 11.86
N ILE A 531 -5.35 -35.15 12.26
CA ILE A 531 -6.54 -34.90 11.43
C ILE A 531 -7.35 -33.77 12.07
N ILE A 532 -7.56 -32.68 11.33
CA ILE A 532 -8.28 -31.49 11.80
C ILE A 532 -9.56 -31.33 10.98
N ASN A 533 -10.72 -31.48 11.63
CA ASN A 533 -12.03 -31.45 10.94
C ASN A 533 -12.79 -30.14 11.14
N LYS A 534 -12.31 -29.26 12.03
CA LYS A 534 -13.04 -28.07 12.45
C LYS A 534 -13.41 -27.11 11.32
N LEU A 535 -12.61 -27.01 10.25
CA LEU A 535 -12.89 -26.11 9.13
C LEU A 535 -14.19 -26.48 8.42
N ASP A 536 -14.38 -27.76 8.11
CA ASP A 536 -15.56 -28.26 7.43
C ASP A 536 -16.84 -28.08 8.26
N ILE A 537 -16.78 -28.46 9.54
CA ILE A 537 -17.89 -28.29 10.50
C ILE A 537 -18.36 -26.83 10.58
N SER A 538 -17.43 -25.88 10.64
CA SER A 538 -17.75 -24.45 10.72
C SER A 538 -18.30 -23.89 9.39
N SER A 539 -17.85 -24.45 8.27
CA SER A 539 -18.17 -23.96 6.92
C SER A 539 -19.62 -24.20 6.47
N HIS A 540 -20.29 -25.21 7.05
CA HIS A 540 -21.71 -25.49 6.81
C HIS A 540 -22.69 -24.58 7.58
N GLY A 541 -22.21 -23.77 8.53
CA GLY A 541 -23.04 -22.92 9.39
C GLY A 541 -23.65 -21.70 8.70
N GLY A 542 -23.12 -21.28 7.54
CA GLY A 542 -23.66 -20.15 6.75
C GLY A 542 -23.48 -18.77 7.40
N PHE A 543 -22.36 -18.54 8.08
CA PHE A 543 -22.05 -17.27 8.75
C PHE A 543 -21.68 -16.15 7.76
N PHE A 544 -21.98 -14.90 8.14
CA PHE A 544 -21.83 -13.70 7.31
C PHE A 544 -20.37 -13.18 7.22
N ASP A 545 -19.43 -13.70 8.04
CA ASP A 545 -17.98 -13.35 8.03
C ASP A 545 -17.07 -14.57 7.75
N LEU A 546 -17.55 -15.50 6.92
CA LEU A 546 -16.88 -16.78 6.65
C LEU A 546 -15.40 -16.63 6.21
N GLU A 547 -15.04 -15.59 5.43
CA GLU A 547 -13.66 -15.42 4.97
C GLU A 547 -12.70 -15.07 6.12
N ASP A 548 -13.10 -14.16 7.01
CA ASP A 548 -12.26 -13.75 8.16
C ASP A 548 -12.21 -14.85 9.21
N GLU A 549 -13.31 -15.57 9.43
CA GLU A 549 -13.34 -16.75 10.31
C GLU A 549 -12.36 -17.84 9.84
N ILE A 550 -12.30 -18.10 8.53
CA ILE A 550 -11.36 -19.06 7.93
C ILE A 550 -9.92 -18.57 8.10
N LYS A 551 -9.63 -17.29 7.79
CA LYS A 551 -8.28 -16.71 7.98
C LYS A 551 -7.81 -16.84 9.43
N ASP A 552 -8.67 -16.50 10.38
CA ASP A 552 -8.36 -16.62 11.80
C ASP A 552 -8.22 -18.08 12.24
N PHE A 553 -8.99 -19.00 11.64
CA PHE A 553 -8.82 -20.42 11.86
C PHE A 553 -7.45 -20.91 11.37
N LEU A 554 -6.99 -20.50 10.19
CA LEU A 554 -5.68 -20.86 9.65
C LEU A 554 -4.53 -20.32 10.52
N LYS A 555 -4.63 -19.07 11.00
CA LYS A 555 -3.69 -18.51 12.00
C LYS A 555 -3.63 -19.35 13.27
N ARG A 556 -4.79 -19.72 13.81
CA ARG A 556 -4.86 -20.58 15.02
C ARG A 556 -4.25 -21.96 14.77
N ILE A 557 -4.49 -22.57 13.60
CA ILE A 557 -3.81 -23.84 13.25
C ILE A 557 -2.31 -23.65 13.28
N ALA A 558 -1.76 -22.65 12.58
CA ALA A 558 -0.32 -22.41 12.53
C ALA A 558 0.28 -22.29 13.94
N GLN A 559 -0.38 -21.54 14.83
CA GLN A 559 -0.01 -21.41 16.24
C GLN A 559 -0.04 -22.74 16.98
N TYR A 560 -1.10 -23.53 16.81
CA TYR A 560 -1.18 -24.85 17.44
C TYR A 560 -0.09 -25.79 16.96
N VAL A 561 0.19 -25.80 15.66
CA VAL A 561 1.30 -26.58 15.10
C VAL A 561 2.61 -26.15 15.71
N ARG A 562 2.88 -24.84 15.75
CA ARG A 562 4.13 -24.32 16.34
C ARG A 562 4.29 -24.71 17.80
N ASN A 563 3.22 -24.63 18.59
CA ASN A 563 3.21 -25.03 20.00
C ASN A 563 3.35 -26.53 20.21
N PHE A 564 2.92 -27.33 19.25
CA PHE A 564 3.04 -28.79 19.24
C PHE A 564 4.49 -29.25 18.98
N LEU A 565 5.30 -28.42 18.31
CA LEU A 565 6.70 -28.72 18.00
C LEU A 565 7.63 -28.51 19.21
N PRO A 566 8.57 -29.44 19.47
CA PRO A 566 9.62 -29.27 20.48
C PRO A 566 10.53 -28.08 20.17
N ARG A 567 11.03 -27.40 21.21
CA ARG A 567 11.90 -26.22 21.05
C ARG A 567 13.28 -26.56 20.48
N ASP A 568 13.77 -27.78 20.69
CA ASP A 568 15.07 -28.29 20.25
C ASP A 568 15.07 -28.87 18.83
N LEU A 569 13.93 -28.84 18.13
CA LEU A 569 13.77 -29.49 16.83
C LEU A 569 14.58 -28.82 15.69
N SER A 570 15.20 -27.65 15.94
CA SER A 570 15.92 -26.84 14.93
C SER A 570 17.18 -27.50 14.35
N SER A 571 17.71 -28.56 14.98
CA SER A 571 18.88 -29.33 14.51
C SER A 571 18.52 -30.69 13.89
N LYS A 572 17.24 -31.10 13.90
CA LYS A 572 16.78 -32.42 13.42
C LYS A 572 16.23 -32.32 11.99
N LYS A 573 16.45 -33.36 11.16
CA LYS A 573 15.78 -33.54 9.87
C LYS A 573 14.27 -33.69 10.09
N PHE A 574 13.52 -32.61 9.93
CA PHE A 574 12.07 -32.54 10.15
C PHE A 574 11.35 -31.93 8.95
N TYR A 575 10.20 -32.51 8.60
CA TYR A 575 9.25 -31.96 7.64
C TYR A 575 7.86 -31.90 8.25
N LEU A 576 7.18 -30.79 7.98
CA LEU A 576 5.75 -30.64 8.18
C LEU A 576 5.06 -30.75 6.83
N VAL A 577 4.16 -31.70 6.68
CA VAL A 577 3.36 -31.91 5.48
C VAL A 577 1.92 -31.51 5.80
N ILE A 578 1.34 -30.60 5.01
CA ILE A 578 -0.08 -30.26 5.07
C ILE A 578 -0.76 -30.82 3.83
N SER A 579 -1.84 -31.56 4.03
CA SER A 579 -2.68 -32.10 2.97
C SER A 579 -4.15 -31.84 3.30
N THR A 580 -4.99 -32.00 2.28
CA THR A 580 -6.44 -31.87 2.40
C THR A 580 -7.09 -32.94 1.55
N ASP A 581 -8.31 -33.29 1.88
CA ASP A 581 -9.10 -34.29 1.20
C ASP A 581 -9.89 -33.71 0.02
N HIS A 582 -10.47 -32.53 0.18
CA HIS A 582 -11.13 -31.78 -0.88
C HIS A 582 -11.13 -30.27 -0.58
N GLY A 583 -11.65 -29.49 -1.53
CA GLY A 583 -12.02 -28.10 -1.31
C GLY A 583 -13.54 -27.95 -1.25
N CYS A 584 -14.02 -26.75 -1.54
CA CYS A 584 -15.44 -26.43 -1.49
C CYS A 584 -15.79 -25.32 -2.49
N CYS A 585 -17.08 -25.23 -2.81
CA CYS A 585 -17.63 -24.14 -3.59
C CYS A 585 -18.76 -23.41 -2.85
N ILE A 586 -18.98 -22.16 -3.25
CA ILE A 586 -20.19 -21.40 -2.92
C ILE A 586 -21.14 -21.53 -4.10
N ILE A 587 -22.37 -22.00 -3.88
CA ILE A 587 -23.38 -22.01 -4.93
C ILE A 587 -23.76 -20.56 -5.28
N PRO A 588 -23.69 -20.13 -6.55
CA PRO A 588 -24.14 -18.80 -6.96
C PRO A 588 -25.62 -18.55 -6.65
N GLN A 589 -26.03 -17.27 -6.65
CA GLN A 589 -27.45 -16.93 -6.54
C GLN A 589 -28.22 -17.39 -7.80
N ASN A 590 -29.50 -17.74 -7.64
CA ASN A 590 -30.41 -18.14 -8.71
C ASN A 590 -30.06 -19.45 -9.46
N ILE A 591 -29.16 -20.28 -8.93
CA ILE A 591 -28.99 -21.65 -9.42
C ILE A 591 -30.18 -22.51 -8.99
N LYS A 592 -30.83 -23.17 -9.95
CA LYS A 592 -31.95 -24.09 -9.69
C LYS A 592 -31.41 -25.44 -9.23
N GLY A 593 -32.04 -25.98 -8.19
CA GLY A 593 -31.78 -27.35 -7.75
C GLY A 593 -32.43 -28.38 -8.67
N LEU A 594 -31.88 -29.58 -8.67
CA LEU A 594 -32.32 -30.74 -9.43
C LEU A 594 -33.24 -31.62 -8.58
N GLY A 595 -34.19 -32.25 -9.25
CA GLY A 595 -34.96 -33.35 -8.65
C GLY A 595 -34.06 -34.56 -8.43
N LYS A 596 -34.32 -35.33 -7.37
CA LYS A 596 -33.66 -36.62 -7.14
C LYS A 596 -34.09 -37.58 -8.26
N PRO A 597 -33.17 -38.26 -8.97
CA PRO A 597 -33.54 -39.29 -9.95
C PRO A 597 -34.34 -40.44 -9.29
N GLY A 598 -35.23 -41.09 -10.05
CA GLY A 598 -36.24 -42.02 -9.53
C GLY A 598 -35.69 -43.20 -8.73
N SER A 599 -34.56 -43.78 -9.14
CA SER A 599 -33.89 -44.90 -8.47
C SER A 599 -32.75 -44.49 -7.54
N ALA A 600 -32.48 -43.19 -7.39
CA ALA A 600 -31.29 -42.73 -6.70
C ALA A 600 -31.44 -42.79 -5.16
N ARG A 601 -30.40 -43.29 -4.49
CA ARG A 601 -30.22 -43.20 -3.03
C ARG A 601 -29.41 -41.95 -2.70
N MET A 602 -29.79 -41.26 -1.63
CA MET A 602 -29.13 -40.02 -1.21
C MET A 602 -29.11 -39.97 0.31
N GLU A 603 -27.93 -39.77 0.89
CA GLU A 603 -27.80 -39.47 2.32
C GLU A 603 -28.19 -38.00 2.56
N LYS A 604 -28.70 -37.66 3.76
CA LYS A 604 -29.30 -36.33 4.00
C LYS A 604 -28.32 -35.16 3.81
N GLU A 605 -27.05 -35.42 4.07
CA GLU A 605 -25.94 -34.45 4.06
C GLU A 605 -25.52 -34.09 2.63
N HIS A 606 -25.61 -35.05 1.69
CA HIS A 606 -25.15 -34.85 0.31
C HIS A 606 -26.13 -34.00 -0.49
N LYS A 607 -25.61 -32.90 -1.05
CA LYS A 607 -26.35 -32.01 -1.95
C LYS A 607 -25.79 -31.95 -3.36
N ARG A 608 -24.65 -32.57 -3.63
CA ARG A 608 -23.95 -32.49 -4.93
C ARG A 608 -23.99 -33.78 -5.74
N PHE A 609 -24.21 -34.92 -5.11
CA PHE A 609 -24.24 -36.22 -5.76
C PHE A 609 -25.29 -37.16 -5.16
N VAL A 610 -25.58 -38.23 -5.88
CA VAL A 610 -26.47 -39.33 -5.45
C VAL A 610 -25.88 -40.68 -5.85
N TYR A 611 -26.25 -41.73 -5.14
CA TYR A 611 -25.90 -43.11 -5.50
C TYR A 611 -26.92 -43.66 -6.49
N VAL A 612 -26.45 -44.34 -7.53
CA VAL A 612 -27.27 -44.89 -8.62
C VAL A 612 -26.72 -46.21 -9.11
N ASP A 613 -27.60 -47.11 -9.57
CA ASP A 613 -27.18 -48.40 -10.11
C ASP A 613 -26.80 -48.31 -11.60
N SER A 614 -27.39 -47.36 -12.34
CA SER A 614 -27.14 -47.15 -13.77
C SER A 614 -27.41 -45.71 -14.21
N ASN A 615 -27.08 -45.38 -15.47
CA ASN A 615 -27.31 -44.06 -16.07
C ASN A 615 -28.71 -43.88 -16.68
N GLN A 616 -29.58 -44.89 -16.68
CA GLN A 616 -30.85 -44.89 -17.42
C GLN A 616 -31.83 -43.78 -16.99
N HIS A 617 -31.78 -43.37 -15.72
CA HIS A 617 -32.67 -42.35 -15.15
C HIS A 617 -32.01 -40.97 -15.01
N LEU A 618 -30.83 -40.77 -15.61
CA LEU A 618 -30.10 -39.52 -15.54
C LEU A 618 -30.32 -38.70 -16.81
N ASP A 619 -30.60 -37.41 -16.64
CA ASP A 619 -30.62 -36.45 -17.74
C ASP A 619 -29.22 -35.83 -17.97
N LYS A 620 -29.13 -34.88 -18.90
CA LYS A 620 -27.89 -34.18 -19.24
C LYS A 620 -27.27 -33.33 -18.10
N ASN A 621 -27.99 -33.12 -17.00
CA ASN A 621 -27.54 -32.32 -15.85
C ASN A 621 -26.69 -33.13 -14.86
N TRP A 622 -26.39 -34.40 -15.16
CA TRP A 622 -25.61 -35.29 -14.31
C TRP A 622 -24.36 -35.83 -15.02
N TYR A 623 -23.30 -36.01 -14.25
CA TYR A 623 -22.16 -36.86 -14.58
C TYR A 623 -22.37 -38.24 -13.96
N PHE A 624 -22.45 -39.29 -14.78
CA PHE A 624 -22.47 -40.66 -14.29
C PHE A 624 -21.03 -41.17 -14.08
N LEU A 625 -20.73 -41.62 -12.87
CA LEU A 625 -19.46 -42.22 -12.50
C LEU A 625 -19.71 -43.70 -12.19
N ASP A 626 -19.34 -44.54 -13.15
CA ASP A 626 -19.35 -45.99 -13.00
C ASP A 626 -18.31 -46.44 -11.98
N LYS A 627 -18.71 -47.33 -11.06
CA LYS A 627 -17.86 -47.75 -9.94
C LYS A 627 -16.51 -48.32 -10.39
N ASP A 628 -16.48 -49.14 -11.44
CA ASP A 628 -15.28 -49.84 -11.87
C ASP A 628 -14.38 -48.88 -12.65
N LYS A 629 -14.95 -48.07 -13.53
CA LYS A 629 -14.20 -47.05 -14.29
C LYS A 629 -13.61 -45.98 -13.40
N PHE A 630 -14.31 -45.54 -12.36
CA PHE A 630 -13.86 -44.44 -11.48
C PHE A 630 -13.20 -44.93 -10.18
N GLY A 631 -13.16 -46.23 -9.90
CA GLY A 631 -12.51 -46.77 -8.71
C GLY A 631 -13.29 -46.49 -7.42
N LEU A 632 -14.62 -46.56 -7.49
CA LEU A 632 -15.55 -46.27 -6.40
C LEU A 632 -16.14 -47.57 -5.83
N PRO A 633 -16.59 -47.57 -4.56
CA PRO A 633 -17.33 -48.71 -4.01
C PRO A 633 -18.70 -48.91 -4.69
N GLU A 634 -19.35 -47.81 -5.09
CA GLU A 634 -20.68 -47.80 -5.71
C GLU A 634 -20.72 -46.76 -6.83
N SER A 635 -21.58 -46.99 -7.83
CA SER A 635 -21.78 -46.04 -8.93
C SER A 635 -22.56 -44.83 -8.41
N ILE A 636 -22.19 -43.64 -8.91
CA ILE A 636 -22.79 -42.37 -8.46
C ILE A 636 -23.12 -41.45 -9.63
N ALA A 637 -23.96 -40.47 -9.37
CA ALA A 637 -24.25 -39.37 -10.26
C ALA A 637 -23.95 -38.04 -9.57
N ILE A 638 -23.11 -37.21 -10.18
CA ILE A 638 -22.75 -35.87 -9.68
C ILE A 638 -23.49 -34.80 -10.49
N ALA A 639 -24.08 -33.80 -9.84
CA ALA A 639 -24.75 -32.70 -10.51
C ALA A 639 -23.74 -31.80 -11.25
N LYS A 640 -24.01 -31.45 -12.52
CA LYS A 640 -23.09 -30.64 -13.34
C LYS A 640 -22.97 -29.17 -12.87
N GLY A 641 -21.76 -28.62 -12.94
CA GLY A 641 -21.48 -27.22 -12.58
C GLY A 641 -21.81 -26.93 -11.12
N TYR A 642 -22.49 -25.82 -10.83
CA TYR A 642 -22.91 -25.43 -9.47
C TYR A 642 -24.31 -25.92 -9.07
N ARG A 643 -24.89 -26.88 -9.81
CA ARG A 643 -26.22 -27.43 -9.51
C ARG A 643 -26.20 -28.29 -8.23
N PHE A 644 -27.33 -28.42 -7.57
CA PHE A 644 -27.45 -29.19 -6.32
C PHE A 644 -28.77 -29.97 -6.30
N VAL A 645 -28.89 -30.95 -5.41
CA VAL A 645 -30.10 -31.78 -5.27
C VAL A 645 -31.06 -31.18 -4.24
N GLY A 646 -32.32 -31.00 -4.62
CA GLY A 646 -33.38 -30.51 -3.76
C GLY A 646 -33.93 -29.13 -4.15
N LYS A 647 -34.99 -28.69 -3.46
CA LYS A 647 -35.73 -27.46 -3.81
C LYS A 647 -35.14 -26.17 -3.22
N ARG A 648 -34.34 -26.28 -2.16
CA ARG A 648 -33.75 -25.13 -1.45
C ARG A 648 -32.24 -25.14 -1.61
N LYS A 649 -31.70 -23.97 -1.96
CA LYS A 649 -30.25 -23.75 -2.04
C LYS A 649 -29.59 -24.10 -0.70
N PRO A 650 -28.50 -24.89 -0.70
CA PRO A 650 -27.70 -25.10 0.50
C PRO A 650 -27.13 -23.78 1.04
N LYS A 651 -26.99 -23.68 2.37
CA LYS A 651 -26.30 -22.55 3.02
C LYS A 651 -24.80 -22.88 3.15
N GLY A 652 -23.96 -21.85 3.16
CA GLY A 652 -22.52 -21.98 3.39
C GLY A 652 -21.76 -22.60 2.22
N LEU A 653 -20.60 -23.17 2.54
CA LEU A 653 -19.75 -23.91 1.61
C LEU A 653 -20.26 -25.34 1.47
N ILE A 654 -20.18 -25.88 0.26
CA ILE A 654 -20.54 -27.27 -0.03
C ILE A 654 -19.49 -27.95 -0.91
N HIS A 655 -19.50 -29.27 -0.87
CA HIS A 655 -18.58 -30.15 -1.59
C HIS A 655 -19.34 -31.40 -2.11
N GLY A 656 -18.64 -32.27 -2.82
CA GLY A 656 -19.17 -33.48 -3.45
C GLY A 656 -19.37 -33.35 -4.97
N GLY A 657 -19.07 -32.19 -5.55
CA GLY A 657 -19.07 -31.94 -6.99
C GLY A 657 -17.72 -32.16 -7.66
N MET A 658 -17.54 -31.52 -8.83
CA MET A 658 -16.37 -31.67 -9.71
C MET A 658 -15.76 -30.33 -10.15
N THR A 659 -16.16 -29.21 -9.54
CA THR A 659 -15.63 -27.90 -9.96
C THR A 659 -14.16 -27.75 -9.54
N PRO A 660 -13.39 -26.82 -10.14
CA PRO A 660 -12.01 -26.60 -9.73
C PRO A 660 -11.88 -26.31 -8.22
N GLU A 661 -12.81 -25.55 -7.64
CA GLU A 661 -12.77 -25.16 -6.23
C GLU A 661 -12.93 -26.32 -5.26
N GLU A 662 -13.67 -27.36 -5.68
CA GLU A 662 -13.91 -28.59 -4.91
C GLU A 662 -12.77 -29.61 -5.09
N THR A 663 -12.18 -29.68 -6.28
CA THR A 663 -11.30 -30.80 -6.66
C THR A 663 -9.81 -30.45 -6.75
N VAL A 664 -9.45 -29.20 -7.07
CA VAL A 664 -8.05 -28.76 -7.08
C VAL A 664 -7.68 -28.23 -5.71
N ILE A 665 -6.71 -28.90 -5.10
CA ILE A 665 -6.38 -28.69 -3.69
C ILE A 665 -4.88 -28.62 -3.45
N PRO A 666 -4.44 -27.88 -2.41
CA PRO A 666 -3.03 -27.72 -2.13
C PRO A 666 -2.45 -28.90 -1.34
N HIS A 667 -1.24 -29.29 -1.73
CA HIS A 667 -0.31 -30.02 -0.89
C HIS A 667 0.88 -29.12 -0.57
N LEU A 668 1.20 -28.98 0.72
CA LEU A 668 2.20 -28.04 1.21
C LEU A 668 3.24 -28.77 2.06
N GLU A 669 4.50 -28.42 1.87
CA GLU A 669 5.61 -28.94 2.66
C GLU A 669 6.34 -27.77 3.32
N PHE A 670 6.52 -27.83 4.63
CA PHE A 670 7.16 -26.81 5.45
C PHE A 670 8.36 -27.37 6.22
N CYS A 671 9.30 -26.48 6.53
CA CYS A 671 10.48 -26.73 7.36
C CYS A 671 10.63 -25.64 8.44
N LEU A 672 11.57 -25.85 9.36
CA LEU A 672 11.81 -24.95 10.50
C LEU A 672 12.81 -23.83 10.21
N GLN A 673 13.56 -23.94 9.12
CA GLN A 673 14.58 -22.98 8.74
C GLN A 673 14.13 -22.22 7.50
N PRO A 674 14.35 -20.90 7.43
CA PRO A 674 14.04 -20.15 6.21
C PRO A 674 14.86 -20.69 5.04
N LEU A 675 14.33 -20.54 3.83
CA LEU A 675 15.03 -20.87 2.60
C LEU A 675 16.34 -20.06 2.52
N GLU A 676 17.48 -20.75 2.43
CA GLU A 676 18.75 -20.10 2.12
C GLU A 676 18.77 -19.71 0.64
N LEU A 677 18.30 -18.50 0.35
CA LEU A 677 18.30 -17.96 -1.02
C LEU A 677 19.70 -17.51 -1.40
N LYS A 678 20.19 -17.98 -2.54
CA LYS A 678 21.45 -17.55 -3.18
C LYS A 678 21.21 -16.32 -4.05
N ASP A 679 22.25 -15.52 -4.21
CA ASP A 679 22.23 -14.35 -5.09
C ASP A 679 22.08 -14.77 -6.55
N ILE A 680 21.49 -13.90 -7.37
CA ILE A 680 21.46 -14.10 -8.82
C ILE A 680 22.82 -13.76 -9.43
N GLN A 681 23.23 -14.50 -10.47
CA GLN A 681 24.41 -14.15 -11.26
C GLN A 681 23.99 -13.44 -12.55
N VAL A 682 24.67 -12.33 -12.87
CA VAL A 682 24.42 -11.59 -14.11
C VAL A 682 25.73 -11.45 -14.87
N TYR A 683 25.75 -11.83 -16.14
CA TYR A 683 26.97 -11.79 -16.93
C TYR A 683 26.72 -11.50 -18.42
N HIS A 684 27.71 -10.91 -19.07
CA HIS A 684 27.68 -10.61 -20.50
C HIS A 684 27.90 -11.88 -21.35
N SER A 685 26.84 -12.28 -22.06
CA SER A 685 26.81 -13.50 -22.87
C SER A 685 27.01 -13.26 -24.37
N SER A 686 26.77 -12.03 -24.86
CA SER A 686 27.08 -11.66 -26.25
C SER A 686 28.57 -11.42 -26.53
N SER A 687 28.88 -11.16 -27.81
CA SER A 687 30.23 -10.82 -28.26
C SER A 687 30.76 -9.53 -27.59
N PRO A 688 32.07 -9.40 -27.37
CA PRO A 688 32.66 -8.20 -26.75
C PRO A 688 32.31 -6.92 -27.52
N ILE A 689 31.96 -5.86 -26.79
CA ILE A 689 31.58 -4.58 -27.39
C ILE A 689 32.78 -3.69 -27.70
N ILE A 690 32.59 -2.78 -28.65
CA ILE A 690 33.66 -1.88 -29.12
C ILE A 690 33.59 -0.53 -28.38
N GLY A 691 34.49 -0.33 -27.41
CA GLY A 691 34.77 0.97 -26.79
C GLY A 691 33.55 1.73 -26.26
N THR A 692 33.48 3.02 -26.59
CA THR A 692 32.49 3.99 -26.08
C THR A 692 31.22 4.12 -26.92
N ARG A 693 31.01 3.23 -27.91
CA ARG A 693 29.84 3.29 -28.78
C ARG A 693 28.64 2.62 -28.12
N LYS A 694 27.46 3.26 -28.26
CA LYS A 694 26.19 2.65 -27.87
C LYS A 694 25.99 1.35 -28.66
N GLN A 695 25.91 0.23 -27.96
CA GLN A 695 25.78 -1.10 -28.55
C GLN A 695 24.78 -1.93 -27.78
N LYS A 696 24.11 -2.83 -28.49
CA LYS A 696 23.21 -3.82 -27.90
C LYS A 696 24.06 -4.96 -27.33
N VAL A 697 23.83 -5.32 -26.07
CA VAL A 697 24.45 -6.43 -25.37
C VAL A 697 23.40 -7.38 -24.84
N GLU A 698 23.73 -8.66 -24.73
CA GLU A 698 22.92 -9.67 -24.05
C GLU A 698 23.51 -9.94 -22.66
N LEU A 699 22.65 -9.80 -21.65
CA LEU A 699 22.96 -10.09 -20.26
C LEU A 699 22.17 -11.32 -19.83
N SER A 700 22.89 -12.38 -19.47
CA SER A 700 22.31 -13.62 -18.92
C SER A 700 22.17 -13.50 -17.42
N ASN A 701 20.95 -13.75 -16.94
CA ASN A 701 20.55 -13.71 -15.55
C ASN A 701 20.32 -15.14 -15.08
N ARG A 702 21.19 -15.65 -14.23
CA ARG A 702 21.22 -17.05 -13.80
C ARG A 702 20.74 -17.20 -12.37
N ASN A 703 19.71 -18.02 -12.20
CA ASN A 703 19.19 -18.44 -10.91
C ASN A 703 20.05 -19.56 -10.33
N LEU A 704 20.69 -19.32 -9.18
CA LEU A 704 21.49 -20.33 -8.48
C LEU A 704 20.67 -21.17 -7.49
N ASN A 705 19.42 -20.81 -7.25
CA ASN A 705 18.54 -21.45 -6.30
C ASN A 705 18.01 -22.78 -6.85
N ASP A 706 17.67 -23.70 -5.94
CA ASP A 706 16.96 -24.95 -6.24
C ASP A 706 15.46 -24.73 -6.54
N TYR A 707 15.04 -23.46 -6.63
CA TYR A 707 13.65 -23.02 -6.73
C TYR A 707 13.50 -22.00 -7.85
N GLU A 708 12.33 -21.92 -8.49
CA GLU A 708 12.00 -20.84 -9.42
C GLU A 708 12.03 -19.49 -8.68
N ILE A 709 12.55 -18.46 -9.35
CA ILE A 709 12.49 -17.07 -8.90
C ILE A 709 11.65 -16.27 -9.88
N SER A 710 10.88 -15.31 -9.37
CA SER A 710 9.95 -14.49 -10.14
C SER A 710 10.16 -13.00 -9.84
N ASN A 711 9.58 -12.13 -10.67
CA ASN A 711 9.74 -10.67 -10.58
C ASN A 711 11.21 -10.24 -10.47
N VAL A 712 12.07 -10.90 -11.26
CA VAL A 712 13.50 -10.63 -11.25
C VAL A 712 13.72 -9.27 -11.91
N ALA A 713 14.27 -8.33 -11.16
CA ALA A 713 14.71 -7.05 -11.66
C ALA A 713 16.21 -6.91 -11.45
N VAL A 714 16.93 -6.49 -12.49
CA VAL A 714 18.34 -6.12 -12.41
C VAL A 714 18.48 -4.69 -12.89
N TYR A 715 19.07 -3.85 -12.05
CA TYR A 715 19.21 -2.42 -12.28
C TYR A 715 20.66 -1.97 -12.15
N VAL A 716 21.19 -1.33 -13.19
CA VAL A 716 22.54 -0.72 -13.18
C VAL A 716 22.37 0.79 -13.36
N PRO A 717 22.34 1.58 -12.26
CA PRO A 717 21.99 2.99 -12.30
C PRO A 717 22.93 3.83 -13.19
N SER A 718 24.23 3.54 -13.18
CA SER A 718 25.24 4.31 -13.92
C SER A 718 25.03 4.30 -15.43
N HIS A 719 24.27 3.33 -15.94
CA HIS A 719 24.04 3.13 -17.37
C HIS A 719 22.56 3.05 -17.73
N SER A 720 21.67 3.37 -16.79
CA SER A 720 20.21 3.28 -16.95
C SER A 720 19.73 1.92 -17.48
N ILE A 721 20.41 0.83 -17.11
CA ILE A 721 20.01 -0.53 -17.51
C ILE A 721 18.95 -1.00 -16.51
N GLU A 722 17.80 -1.39 -17.01
CA GLU A 722 16.74 -2.03 -16.24
C GLU A 722 16.27 -3.28 -17.00
N ILE A 723 16.51 -4.45 -16.40
CA ILE A 723 16.05 -5.74 -16.92
C ILE A 723 14.95 -6.23 -16.00
N LYS A 724 13.81 -6.63 -16.59
CA LYS A 724 12.69 -7.24 -15.88
C LYS A 724 12.39 -8.58 -16.50
N ILE A 725 12.55 -9.64 -15.72
CA ILE A 725 12.26 -11.01 -16.11
C ILE A 725 11.15 -11.53 -15.20
N GLU A 726 10.06 -12.01 -15.81
CA GLU A 726 8.90 -12.50 -15.06
C GLU A 726 9.29 -13.69 -14.18
N LYS A 727 10.04 -14.66 -14.74
CA LYS A 727 10.43 -15.92 -14.08
C LYS A 727 11.77 -16.45 -14.60
N ILE A 728 12.56 -17.06 -13.72
CA ILE A 728 13.75 -17.84 -14.07
C ILE A 728 13.66 -19.20 -13.35
N PRO A 729 13.60 -20.34 -14.08
CA PRO A 729 13.51 -21.66 -13.48
C PRO A 729 14.69 -21.97 -12.53
N ALA A 730 14.50 -22.98 -11.68
CA ALA A 730 15.55 -23.45 -10.77
C ALA A 730 16.81 -23.86 -11.53
N LYS A 731 17.98 -23.36 -11.08
CA LYS A 731 19.30 -23.62 -11.68
C LYS A 731 19.45 -23.26 -13.17
N ASP A 732 18.55 -22.42 -13.68
CA ASP A 732 18.50 -22.03 -15.08
C ASP A 732 18.85 -20.55 -15.28
N GLU A 733 18.88 -20.08 -16.53
CA GLU A 733 19.16 -18.69 -16.86
C GLU A 733 18.28 -18.15 -17.99
N VAL A 734 18.04 -16.84 -17.96
CA VAL A 734 17.32 -16.10 -19.00
C VAL A 734 18.19 -14.93 -19.46
N SER A 735 18.31 -14.79 -20.78
CA SER A 735 19.11 -13.72 -21.39
C SER A 735 18.21 -12.64 -21.93
N GLU A 736 18.53 -11.39 -21.59
CA GLU A 736 17.80 -10.21 -22.05
C GLU A 736 18.75 -9.23 -22.73
N SER A 737 18.25 -8.56 -23.75
CA SER A 737 19.05 -7.63 -24.53
C SER A 737 18.83 -6.19 -24.08
N CYS A 738 19.90 -5.45 -23.82
CA CYS A 738 19.85 -4.03 -23.47
C CYS A 738 20.87 -3.22 -24.25
N GLU A 739 20.67 -1.90 -24.32
CA GLU A 739 21.66 -1.00 -24.91
C GLU A 739 22.59 -0.45 -23.83
N ILE A 740 23.89 -0.42 -24.12
CA ILE A 740 24.91 0.10 -23.22
C ILE A 740 25.87 1.03 -23.95
N THR A 741 26.28 2.10 -23.27
CA THR A 741 27.34 3.01 -23.71
C THR A 741 28.33 3.15 -22.57
N LEU A 742 29.58 2.75 -22.77
CA LEU A 742 30.64 2.90 -21.77
C LEU A 742 31.33 4.26 -21.93
N SER A 743 31.71 4.89 -20.82
CA SER A 743 32.55 6.10 -20.85
C SER A 743 33.99 5.78 -21.27
N ARG A 744 34.75 6.80 -21.69
CA ARG A 744 36.15 6.62 -22.08
C ARG A 744 36.99 6.19 -20.88
N GLU A 745 36.70 6.73 -19.71
CA GLU A 745 37.34 6.43 -18.44
C GLU A 745 37.16 4.98 -18.03
N GLU A 746 35.95 4.41 -18.21
CA GLU A 746 35.66 3.00 -17.91
C GLU A 746 36.38 2.04 -18.87
N VAL A 747 36.46 2.40 -20.15
CA VAL A 747 37.17 1.60 -21.16
C VAL A 747 38.68 1.62 -20.90
N ILE A 748 39.26 2.78 -20.57
CA ILE A 748 40.69 2.92 -20.24
C ILE A 748 41.01 2.22 -18.92
N GLY A 749 40.16 2.38 -17.91
CA GLY A 749 40.30 1.77 -16.59
C GLY A 749 39.98 0.27 -16.54
N SER A 750 39.52 -0.32 -17.65
CA SER A 750 39.20 -1.75 -17.74
C SER A 750 40.42 -2.64 -17.48
N LYS A 751 40.21 -3.70 -16.69
CA LYS A 751 41.20 -4.76 -16.47
C LYS A 751 40.82 -5.98 -17.29
N ASP A 752 41.78 -6.61 -17.95
CA ASP A 752 41.58 -7.82 -18.76
C ASP A 752 40.47 -7.71 -19.82
N ASN A 753 40.29 -6.51 -20.39
CA ASN A 753 39.22 -6.20 -21.34
C ASN A 753 37.81 -6.43 -20.76
N ILE A 754 37.65 -6.23 -19.46
CA ILE A 754 36.38 -6.31 -18.75
C ILE A 754 36.14 -4.98 -18.02
N VAL A 755 34.98 -4.39 -18.27
CA VAL A 755 34.41 -3.32 -17.46
C VAL A 755 33.44 -3.93 -16.47
N THR A 756 33.63 -3.67 -15.17
CA THR A 756 32.73 -4.17 -14.13
C THR A 756 31.79 -3.07 -13.71
N LEU A 757 30.49 -3.28 -13.91
CA LEU A 757 29.43 -2.37 -13.54
C LEU A 757 28.77 -2.86 -12.26
N ARG A 758 28.53 -1.94 -11.33
CA ARG A 758 27.79 -2.26 -10.10
C ARG A 758 26.32 -1.97 -10.30
N GLY A 759 25.50 -2.95 -9.97
CA GLY A 759 24.06 -2.83 -10.00
C GLY A 759 23.44 -3.45 -8.75
N PHE A 760 22.11 -3.46 -8.77
CA PHE A 760 21.27 -4.07 -7.77
C PHE A 760 20.39 -5.08 -8.44
N TYR A 761 19.98 -6.09 -7.69
CA TYR A 761 18.95 -7.02 -8.12
C TYR A 761 17.85 -7.13 -7.06
N SER A 762 16.66 -7.51 -7.51
CA SER A 762 15.60 -8.00 -6.66
C SER A 762 14.89 -9.16 -7.31
N PHE A 763 14.43 -10.13 -6.54
CA PHE A 763 13.52 -11.17 -7.00
C PHE A 763 12.64 -11.68 -5.86
N ASP A 764 11.55 -12.33 -6.20
CA ASP A 764 10.70 -13.06 -5.27
C ASP A 764 10.90 -14.56 -5.45
N CYS A 765 11.15 -15.26 -4.36
CA CYS A 765 11.19 -16.72 -4.33
C CYS A 765 10.28 -17.20 -3.21
N MET A 766 9.25 -18.00 -3.53
CA MET A 766 8.35 -18.57 -2.52
C MET A 766 7.66 -17.53 -1.62
N GLY A 767 7.45 -16.31 -2.13
CA GLY A 767 6.89 -15.19 -1.37
C GLY A 767 7.88 -14.48 -0.44
N GLU A 768 9.18 -14.80 -0.52
CA GLU A 768 10.27 -14.04 0.08
C GLU A 768 10.92 -13.14 -0.99
N PRO A 769 10.88 -11.80 -0.81
CA PRO A 769 11.68 -10.92 -1.64
C PRO A 769 13.15 -11.00 -1.18
N LYS A 770 14.06 -11.20 -2.13
CA LYS A 770 15.50 -11.03 -1.92
C LYS A 770 16.01 -9.88 -2.76
N ARG A 771 16.89 -9.08 -2.15
CA ARG A 771 17.56 -7.95 -2.80
C ARG A 771 19.03 -8.00 -2.47
N GLY A 772 19.86 -7.53 -3.38
CA GLY A 772 21.30 -7.48 -3.17
C GLY A 772 22.01 -6.69 -4.26
N GLU A 773 23.33 -6.65 -4.13
CA GLU A 773 24.21 -6.06 -5.14
C GLU A 773 24.62 -7.12 -6.16
N VAL A 774 24.86 -6.69 -7.40
CA VAL A 774 25.40 -7.56 -8.46
C VAL A 774 26.47 -6.83 -9.24
N GLU A 775 27.52 -7.56 -9.60
CA GLU A 775 28.56 -7.08 -10.51
C GLU A 775 28.30 -7.62 -11.92
N VAL A 776 28.05 -6.71 -12.87
CA VAL A 776 27.87 -7.05 -14.29
C VAL A 776 29.19 -6.82 -15.02
N LYS A 777 29.82 -7.90 -15.46
CA LYS A 777 31.11 -7.88 -16.17
C LYS A 777 30.91 -7.78 -17.68
N ILE A 778 31.15 -6.61 -18.25
CA ILE A 778 31.02 -6.32 -19.68
C ILE A 778 32.36 -6.55 -20.38
N LYS A 779 32.38 -7.54 -21.28
CA LYS A 779 33.52 -7.82 -22.16
C LYS A 779 33.64 -6.75 -23.24
N ILE A 780 34.83 -6.17 -23.40
CA ILE A 780 35.13 -5.17 -24.43
C ILE A 780 36.22 -5.66 -25.38
N ARG A 781 36.27 -5.10 -26.60
CA ARG A 781 37.39 -5.27 -27.54
C ARG A 781 38.17 -3.96 -27.59
N LYS A 782 39.42 -3.95 -27.15
CA LYS A 782 40.31 -2.79 -27.33
C LYS A 782 40.59 -2.64 -28.83
N ILE A 783 40.27 -1.47 -29.38
CA ILE A 783 40.81 -1.07 -30.68
C ILE A 783 42.27 -0.70 -30.41
N ILE A 784 43.21 -1.44 -31.01
CA ILE A 784 44.60 -1.02 -31.06
C ILE A 784 44.61 0.27 -31.89
N GLU A 785 44.82 1.43 -31.25
CA GLU A 785 45.12 2.67 -31.97
C GLU A 785 46.48 2.48 -32.65
N GLY A 786 46.45 2.07 -33.93
CA GLY A 786 47.60 2.18 -34.81
C GLY A 786 47.89 3.66 -35.06
N PHE A 787 48.71 4.27 -34.22
CA PHE A 787 49.39 5.50 -34.56
C PHE A 787 50.52 5.16 -35.53
N GLU A 788 50.24 5.16 -36.84
CA GLU A 788 51.26 5.57 -37.80
C GLU A 788 51.49 7.06 -37.57
N THR A 789 52.59 7.37 -36.88
CA THR A 789 53.06 8.74 -36.72
C THR A 789 53.62 9.21 -38.05
N ALA A 790 53.20 10.39 -38.49
CA ALA A 790 53.61 11.03 -39.73
C ALA A 790 55.05 11.58 -39.69
N GLU A 791 56.01 10.85 -39.11
CA GLU A 791 57.42 11.26 -39.00
C GLU A 791 58.42 10.40 -39.79
N GLU A 792 57.98 9.35 -40.51
CA GLU A 792 58.89 8.53 -41.36
C GLU A 792 58.78 8.78 -42.88
N ILE A 793 58.11 9.86 -43.33
CA ILE A 793 58.08 10.25 -44.76
C ILE A 793 59.11 11.34 -45.10
N PHE A 794 59.86 11.86 -44.12
CA PHE A 794 61.01 12.74 -44.36
C PHE A 794 62.27 12.25 -43.64
N LYS A 795 62.79 11.08 -44.03
CA LYS A 795 64.24 10.72 -44.02
C LYS A 795 64.45 9.27 -44.50
N SER A 796 64.42 9.08 -45.82
CA SER A 796 65.37 8.26 -46.63
C SER A 796 64.79 8.03 -48.02
#